data_AF-A0A2Z7A913-F1
#
_entry.id   AF-A0A2Z7A913-F1
#
_cell.length_a   1.000
_cell.length_b   1.000
_cell.length_c   1.000
_cell.angle_alpha   90.00
_cell.angle_beta   90.00
_cell.angle_gamma   90.00
#
_symmetry.space_group_name_H-M   'P 1'
#
loop_
_entity.id
_entity.type
_entity.pdbx_description
1 polymer ?
#
loop_
_entity_poly.entity_id
_entity_poly.type
_entity_poly.pdbx_seq_one_letter_code
_entity_poly.pdbx_strand_id
1 'polypeptide(L)'
;LCSSKEKPTLGGTRIKTRKRNISAPLDPAAFSDAVVQVYLDNAGDLVVFRGARTQPGTIKPDEGELHPYSIIDCEPKREVILPSVLYIQKILRRRPFLIKNLENVMRRFLQSLELFEEDERKKLAIFTALAFSQKLSGLPPETVFQPLLKDNLVAKGLVLTFITDFFKEYLVDNSLDDLILILKRGKMDDNLLDFFPSGKRTPEAFSEHFRKEGLLLVVEYYEKKIFEMKLKEMKSALTSQIAEEANVSEVIETVKQHVKDAKLPDVEVVRVLWDVIMDAVQWSGKNQQQNSNSALRQVKTWAELLNAFCTTGKLELELMYTVQVQCYEDAKLMKLFPDIIRSLYDQDVLAEDTILHWFRKGTNLKGSRTAASGTCGISIFHHGRNEQSPKASFHHFRHNYVSLRVTNDSSRATASEVSTDANTETSEADKIVDGMDFGELCNEFECISSPSVESTARQLARDILELRQGNRALGVFAVSVKYRDPVRSFTGRGKYKRQLWATDALEKPKVTVQEMAMLSTSDLNIKWTLRGKPKSVVGDLIVKVNSKFVLNQISGQVIEHEEIWDLSDSSPIVQSWFWTSRRLFTTVQTGKDVSEFVKDLTNRFQTENKNTEISPDPSGDPTKFFQGDDGFQRDLYQVALFLAVAYFVVEFLRATL
;
A
#
# COMPACT_ATOMS: atom_id res chain seq x y z
N LEU A 1 -81.88 31.63 -29.79
CA LEU A 1 -82.85 31.55 -30.92
C LEU A 1 -82.08 31.32 -32.20
N CYS A 2 -82.43 30.23 -32.90
CA CYS A 2 -82.14 29.89 -34.30
C CYS A 2 -80.67 29.58 -34.68
N SER A 3 -80.35 28.65 -35.57
CA SER A 3 -81.05 27.51 -36.20
C SER A 3 -80.00 26.76 -37.02
N SER A 4 -80.11 25.43 -37.06
CA SER A 4 -79.41 24.50 -37.94
C SER A 4 -79.41 24.93 -39.42
N LYS A 5 -78.27 24.68 -40.10
CA LYS A 5 -78.22 24.32 -41.53
C LYS A 5 -77.19 23.20 -41.73
N GLU A 6 -77.68 21.96 -41.79
CA GLU A 6 -76.96 20.81 -42.34
C GLU A 6 -76.71 21.00 -43.85
N LYS A 7 -75.52 20.58 -44.30
CA LYS A 7 -75.16 20.45 -45.72
C LYS A 7 -75.32 18.99 -46.16
N PRO A 8 -75.63 18.73 -47.45
CA PRO A 8 -76.16 17.45 -47.90
C PRO A 8 -75.11 16.34 -47.87
N THR A 9 -75.54 15.17 -47.42
CA THR A 9 -74.81 13.91 -47.50
C THR A 9 -74.94 13.31 -48.90
N LEU A 10 -73.83 13.24 -49.64
CA LEU A 10 -73.71 12.36 -50.79
C LEU A 10 -73.50 10.94 -50.28
N GLY A 11 -74.50 10.10 -50.52
CA GLY A 11 -74.50 8.70 -50.16
C GLY A 11 -73.47 7.87 -50.93
N GLY A 12 -73.03 6.78 -50.28
CA GLY A 12 -72.62 5.59 -51.00
C GLY A 12 -71.18 5.54 -51.48
N THR A 13 -70.18 5.71 -50.61
CA THR A 13 -68.91 5.01 -50.82
C THR A 13 -68.33 4.57 -49.48
N ARG A 14 -68.37 3.25 -49.22
CA ARG A 14 -67.77 2.62 -48.05
C ARG A 14 -66.24 2.63 -48.22
N ILE A 15 -65.60 3.72 -47.83
CA ILE A 15 -64.14 3.77 -47.71
C ILE A 15 -63.77 2.83 -46.55
N LYS A 16 -63.24 1.65 -46.87
CA LYS A 16 -62.57 0.79 -45.88
C LYS A 16 -61.32 1.55 -45.42
N THR A 17 -61.41 2.26 -44.30
CA THR A 17 -60.23 2.70 -43.56
C THR A 17 -59.48 1.46 -43.12
N ARG A 18 -58.36 1.19 -43.78
CA ARG A 18 -57.39 0.18 -43.34
C ARG A 18 -57.03 0.55 -41.90
N LYS A 19 -57.32 -0.34 -40.93
CA LYS A 19 -56.78 -0.22 -39.56
C LYS A 19 -55.26 -0.15 -39.73
N ARG A 20 -54.70 1.06 -39.66
CA ARG A 20 -53.26 1.19 -39.46
C ARG A 20 -53.02 0.54 -38.11
N ASN A 21 -52.13 -0.45 -38.06
CA ASN A 21 -51.50 -0.84 -36.80
C ASN A 21 -50.74 0.40 -36.34
N ILE A 22 -51.43 1.25 -35.59
CA ILE A 22 -50.78 2.30 -34.81
C ILE A 22 -50.18 1.51 -33.66
N SER A 23 -48.89 1.19 -33.72
CA SER A 23 -48.19 0.84 -32.50
C SER A 23 -48.43 1.99 -31.55
N ALA A 24 -48.96 1.72 -30.36
CA ALA A 24 -49.09 2.75 -29.33
C ALA A 24 -47.74 3.48 -29.28
N PRO A 25 -47.71 4.82 -29.42
CA PRO A 25 -46.45 5.55 -29.38
C PRO A 25 -45.75 5.16 -28.08
N LEU A 26 -44.51 4.68 -28.17
CA LEU A 26 -43.68 4.45 -26.99
C LEU A 26 -43.57 5.80 -26.29
N ASP A 27 -44.31 5.97 -25.21
CA ASP A 27 -44.19 7.08 -24.28
C ASP A 27 -43.46 6.56 -23.04
N PRO A 28 -42.13 6.73 -22.98
CA PRO A 28 -41.33 6.23 -21.86
C PRO A 28 -41.70 6.91 -20.55
N ALA A 29 -42.30 8.11 -20.59
CA ALA A 29 -42.76 8.82 -19.40
C ALA A 29 -44.04 8.21 -18.85
N ALA A 30 -45.05 7.97 -19.70
CA ALA A 30 -46.27 7.26 -19.29
C ALA A 30 -45.97 5.81 -18.85
N PHE A 31 -45.04 5.11 -19.50
CA PHE A 31 -44.59 3.77 -19.06
C PHE A 31 -43.89 3.82 -17.70
N SER A 32 -42.97 4.78 -17.50
CA SER A 32 -42.35 5.06 -16.18
C SER A 32 -43.41 5.28 -15.11
N ASP A 33 -44.40 6.11 -15.41
CA ASP A 33 -45.44 6.48 -14.44
C ASP A 33 -46.41 5.32 -14.17
N ALA A 34 -46.70 4.49 -15.15
CA ALA A 34 -47.44 3.24 -14.98
C ALA A 34 -46.66 2.22 -14.14
N VAL A 35 -45.35 2.06 -14.37
CA VAL A 35 -44.47 1.19 -13.56
C VAL A 35 -44.42 1.69 -12.10
N VAL A 36 -44.36 3.00 -11.90
CA VAL A 36 -44.36 3.61 -10.57
C VAL A 36 -45.72 3.43 -9.87
N GLN A 37 -46.83 3.57 -10.58
CA GLN A 37 -48.17 3.28 -10.04
C GLN A 37 -48.30 1.81 -9.66
N VAL A 38 -47.84 0.88 -10.52
CA VAL A 38 -47.74 -0.55 -10.17
C VAL A 38 -46.87 -0.78 -8.93
N TYR A 39 -45.77 -0.04 -8.78
CA TYR A 39 -44.89 -0.16 -7.61
C TYR A 39 -45.53 0.36 -6.32
N LEU A 40 -46.38 1.38 -6.44
CA LEU A 40 -47.09 2.02 -5.33
C LEU A 40 -48.33 1.21 -4.91
N ASP A 41 -49.15 0.79 -5.87
CA ASP A 41 -50.38 0.03 -5.65
C ASP A 41 -50.13 -1.34 -5.03
N ASN A 42 -48.92 -1.90 -5.23
CA ASN A 42 -48.57 -3.26 -4.80
C ASN A 42 -47.57 -3.29 -3.62
N ALA A 43 -47.50 -2.22 -2.82
CA ALA A 43 -46.63 -2.14 -1.62
C ALA A 43 -45.15 -2.48 -1.87
N GLY A 44 -44.67 -2.23 -3.09
CA GLY A 44 -43.29 -2.46 -3.50
C GLY A 44 -42.99 -3.78 -4.18
N ASP A 45 -43.94 -4.72 -4.34
CA ASP A 45 -43.68 -5.99 -5.03
C ASP A 45 -42.96 -5.75 -6.37
N LEU A 46 -41.74 -6.26 -6.50
CA LEU A 46 -40.95 -6.08 -7.72
C LEU A 46 -41.53 -6.99 -8.80
N VAL A 47 -42.60 -6.53 -9.45
CA VAL A 47 -43.09 -7.09 -10.71
C VAL A 47 -41.95 -7.16 -11.74
N VAL A 48 -40.94 -6.29 -11.61
CA VAL A 48 -39.69 -6.32 -12.39
C VAL A 48 -38.84 -7.59 -12.13
N PHE A 49 -38.91 -8.21 -10.95
CA PHE A 49 -38.14 -9.42 -10.66
C PHE A 49 -38.86 -10.70 -11.11
N ARG A 50 -40.14 -10.90 -10.72
CA ARG A 50 -40.92 -12.11 -11.07
C ARG A 50 -41.79 -12.01 -12.32
N GLY A 51 -42.10 -10.81 -12.80
CA GLY A 51 -43.03 -10.61 -13.90
C GLY A 51 -44.51 -10.72 -13.53
N ALA A 52 -44.84 -11.20 -12.34
CA ALA A 52 -46.21 -11.27 -11.82
C ALA A 52 -46.28 -10.78 -10.37
N ARG A 53 -47.51 -10.52 -9.90
CA ARG A 53 -47.81 -10.23 -8.48
C ARG A 53 -47.39 -11.41 -7.62
N THR A 54 -46.94 -11.21 -6.40
CA THR A 54 -46.82 -12.31 -5.42
C THR A 54 -47.99 -12.29 -4.46
N GLN A 55 -48.43 -13.46 -3.99
CA GLN A 55 -49.50 -13.51 -2.98
C GLN A 55 -49.00 -12.88 -1.67
N PRO A 56 -49.81 -12.05 -0.98
CA PRO A 56 -49.39 -11.37 0.25
C PRO A 56 -48.77 -12.33 1.28
N GLY A 57 -47.52 -12.08 1.67
CA GLY A 57 -46.81 -12.90 2.66
C GLY A 57 -46.17 -14.19 2.12
N THR A 58 -46.25 -14.44 0.82
CA THR A 58 -45.54 -15.54 0.15
C THR A 58 -44.64 -14.99 -0.96
N ILE A 59 -43.82 -15.83 -1.58
CA ILE A 59 -43.16 -15.48 -2.84
C ILE A 59 -43.80 -16.15 -4.06
N LYS A 60 -44.92 -16.85 -3.91
CA LYS A 60 -45.59 -17.52 -5.04
C LYS A 60 -46.26 -16.47 -5.92
N PRO A 61 -46.17 -16.58 -7.26
CA PRO A 61 -46.86 -15.67 -8.15
C PRO A 61 -48.38 -15.86 -8.00
N ASP A 62 -49.12 -14.77 -8.03
CA ASP A 62 -50.57 -14.76 -8.22
C ASP A 62 -50.90 -15.34 -9.60
N GLU A 63 -52.04 -16.00 -9.77
CA GLU A 63 -52.38 -16.64 -11.05
C GLU A 63 -52.49 -15.58 -12.17
N GLY A 64 -51.53 -15.60 -13.13
CA GLY A 64 -51.47 -14.68 -14.26
C GLY A 64 -50.21 -14.84 -15.13
N GLU A 65 -50.24 -14.29 -16.35
CA GLU A 65 -49.09 -14.30 -17.28
C GLU A 65 -47.92 -13.45 -16.74
N LEU A 66 -46.70 -14.01 -16.78
CA LEU A 66 -45.49 -13.32 -16.35
C LEU A 66 -45.10 -12.26 -17.39
N HIS A 67 -44.74 -11.06 -16.93
CA HIS A 67 -44.29 -9.98 -17.79
C HIS A 67 -42.94 -10.34 -18.46
N PRO A 68 -42.79 -10.17 -19.78
CA PRO A 68 -41.61 -10.63 -20.55
C PRO A 68 -40.26 -10.01 -20.16
N TYR A 69 -40.28 -8.92 -19.41
CA TYR A 69 -39.09 -8.16 -18.98
C TYR A 69 -38.72 -8.45 -17.52
N SER A 70 -39.08 -9.62 -17.00
CA SER A 70 -38.77 -10.00 -15.63
C SER A 70 -37.34 -10.52 -15.50
N ILE A 71 -36.68 -10.21 -14.37
CA ILE A 71 -35.32 -10.68 -14.09
C ILE A 71 -35.27 -12.21 -13.95
N ILE A 72 -36.36 -12.86 -13.50
CA ILE A 72 -36.44 -14.32 -13.38
C ILE A 72 -36.52 -15.03 -14.73
N ASP A 73 -37.14 -14.43 -15.74
CA ASP A 73 -37.22 -15.02 -17.09
C ASP A 73 -35.97 -14.73 -17.96
N CYS A 74 -35.06 -13.89 -17.47
CA CYS A 74 -33.77 -13.61 -18.11
C CYS A 74 -32.72 -14.69 -17.83
N GLU A 75 -31.71 -14.81 -18.70
CA GLU A 75 -30.55 -15.68 -18.43
C GLU A 75 -29.78 -15.20 -17.18
N PRO A 76 -29.16 -16.09 -16.39
CA PRO A 76 -28.34 -15.76 -15.23
C PRO A 76 -26.97 -15.18 -15.64
N LYS A 77 -27.01 -14.09 -16.40
CA LYS A 77 -25.84 -13.37 -16.91
C LYS A 77 -25.96 -11.89 -16.60
N ARG A 78 -24.83 -11.34 -16.15
CA ARG A 78 -24.63 -9.93 -15.85
C ARG A 78 -25.11 -8.99 -16.97
N GLU A 79 -24.76 -9.27 -18.22
CA GLU A 79 -25.11 -8.42 -19.37
C GLU A 79 -26.62 -8.26 -19.57
N VAL A 80 -27.40 -9.28 -19.19
CA VAL A 80 -28.86 -9.30 -19.35
C VAL A 80 -29.54 -8.63 -18.17
N ILE A 81 -29.00 -8.76 -16.96
CA ILE A 81 -29.58 -8.22 -15.71
C ILE A 81 -29.22 -6.74 -15.51
N LEU A 82 -28.02 -6.31 -15.94
CA LEU A 82 -27.54 -4.94 -15.76
C LEU A 82 -28.47 -3.86 -16.32
N PRO A 83 -29.06 -3.98 -17.53
CA PRO A 83 -30.02 -3.01 -18.04
C PRO A 83 -31.20 -2.77 -17.09
N SER A 84 -31.73 -3.83 -16.47
CA SER A 84 -32.83 -3.75 -15.50
C SER A 84 -32.41 -2.99 -14.24
N VAL A 85 -31.19 -3.24 -13.74
CA VAL A 85 -30.61 -2.53 -12.59
C VAL A 85 -30.45 -1.04 -12.89
N LEU A 86 -29.91 -0.69 -14.07
CA LEU A 86 -29.74 0.70 -14.50
C LEU A 86 -31.08 1.41 -14.70
N TYR A 87 -32.10 0.69 -15.18
CA TYR A 87 -33.46 1.22 -15.30
C TYR A 87 -34.05 1.55 -13.93
N ILE A 88 -33.97 0.62 -12.96
CA ILE A 88 -34.40 0.85 -11.58
C ILE A 88 -33.64 2.02 -10.96
N GLN A 89 -32.33 2.09 -11.17
CA GLN A 89 -31.51 3.20 -10.69
C GLN A 89 -31.99 4.55 -11.24
N LYS A 90 -32.34 4.64 -12.53
CA LYS A 90 -32.89 5.86 -13.14
C LYS A 90 -34.24 6.25 -12.52
N ILE A 91 -35.11 5.28 -12.23
CA ILE A 91 -36.38 5.53 -11.54
C ILE A 91 -36.13 6.05 -10.12
N LEU A 92 -35.27 5.39 -9.34
CA LEU A 92 -34.97 5.77 -7.96
C LEU A 92 -34.36 7.17 -7.86
N ARG A 93 -33.49 7.57 -8.80
CA ARG A 93 -32.96 8.95 -8.84
C ARG A 93 -34.06 10.00 -9.06
N ARG A 94 -35.09 9.67 -9.85
CA ARG A 94 -36.23 10.58 -10.12
C ARG A 94 -37.27 10.55 -9.01
N ARG A 95 -37.40 9.41 -8.32
CA ARG A 95 -38.41 9.16 -7.29
C ARG A 95 -37.77 8.44 -6.08
N PRO A 96 -37.01 9.17 -5.23
CA PRO A 96 -36.23 8.58 -4.14
C PRO A 96 -37.07 7.85 -3.09
N PHE A 97 -38.32 8.25 -2.88
CA PHE A 97 -39.22 7.62 -1.90
C PHE A 97 -39.50 6.13 -2.19
N LEU A 98 -39.30 5.67 -3.43
CA LEU A 98 -39.48 4.26 -3.82
C LEU A 98 -38.37 3.35 -3.26
N ILE A 99 -37.28 3.90 -2.72
CA ILE A 99 -36.18 3.11 -2.16
C ILE A 99 -36.63 2.20 -1.01
N LYS A 100 -37.57 2.67 -0.18
CA LYS A 100 -38.10 1.90 0.95
C LYS A 100 -38.87 0.66 0.50
N ASN A 101 -39.54 0.77 -0.65
CA ASN A 101 -40.25 -0.34 -1.27
C ASN A 101 -39.24 -1.38 -1.81
N LEU A 102 -38.19 -0.92 -2.50
CA LEU A 102 -37.10 -1.81 -2.96
C LEU A 102 -36.42 -2.51 -1.77
N GLU A 103 -36.13 -1.78 -0.70
CA GLU A 103 -35.57 -2.32 0.53
C GLU A 103 -36.44 -3.44 1.12
N ASN A 104 -37.76 -3.22 1.20
CA ASN A 104 -38.69 -4.23 1.71
C ASN A 104 -38.74 -5.49 0.85
N VAL A 105 -38.69 -5.34 -0.48
CA VAL A 105 -38.60 -6.50 -1.40
C VAL A 105 -37.31 -7.26 -1.18
N MET A 106 -36.17 -6.58 -1.23
CA MET A 106 -34.86 -7.22 -1.10
C MET A 106 -34.79 -7.99 0.21
N ARG A 107 -35.28 -7.39 1.30
CA ARG A 107 -35.43 -8.07 2.59
C ARG A 107 -36.27 -9.35 2.46
N ARG A 108 -37.48 -9.29 1.87
CA ARG A 108 -38.37 -10.46 1.74
C ARG A 108 -37.78 -11.57 0.87
N PHE A 109 -37.16 -11.22 -0.26
CA PHE A 109 -36.57 -12.19 -1.18
C PHE A 109 -35.40 -12.92 -0.52
N LEU A 110 -34.50 -12.19 0.14
CA LEU A 110 -33.35 -12.80 0.82
C LEU A 110 -33.75 -13.59 2.07
N GLN A 111 -34.85 -13.22 2.73
CA GLN A 111 -35.43 -14.05 3.81
C GLN A 111 -36.06 -15.36 3.31
N SER A 112 -36.34 -15.45 2.01
CA SER A 112 -37.11 -16.54 1.40
C SER A 112 -36.30 -17.28 0.34
N LEU A 113 -34.96 -17.29 0.45
CA LEU A 113 -34.06 -17.94 -0.51
C LEU A 113 -34.40 -19.43 -0.75
N GLU A 114 -34.99 -20.10 0.24
CA GLU A 114 -35.39 -21.51 0.13
C GLU A 114 -36.52 -21.77 -0.87
N LEU A 115 -37.28 -20.75 -1.22
CA LEU A 115 -38.42 -20.86 -2.13
C LEU A 115 -38.03 -20.54 -3.59
N PHE A 116 -36.76 -20.18 -3.83
CA PHE A 116 -36.20 -19.93 -5.16
C PHE A 116 -35.37 -21.13 -5.64
N GLU A 117 -35.45 -21.41 -6.93
CA GLU A 117 -34.60 -22.42 -7.59
C GLU A 117 -33.14 -21.95 -7.67
N GLU A 118 -32.23 -22.87 -7.99
CA GLU A 118 -30.79 -22.57 -8.03
C GLU A 118 -30.44 -21.44 -9.00
N ASP A 119 -30.99 -21.48 -10.22
CA ASP A 119 -30.78 -20.44 -11.22
C ASP A 119 -31.40 -19.09 -10.80
N GLU A 120 -32.57 -19.11 -10.14
CA GLU A 120 -33.21 -17.89 -9.65
C GLU A 120 -32.40 -17.23 -8.52
N ARG A 121 -31.83 -18.05 -7.62
CA ARG A 121 -30.92 -17.55 -6.56
C ARG A 121 -29.68 -16.90 -7.16
N LYS A 122 -29.11 -17.49 -8.21
CA LYS A 122 -27.97 -16.92 -8.91
C LYS A 122 -28.32 -15.58 -9.57
N LYS A 123 -29.47 -15.47 -10.23
CA LYS A 123 -30.00 -14.20 -10.78
C LYS A 123 -30.16 -13.14 -9.68
N LEU A 124 -30.68 -13.55 -8.52
CA LEU A 124 -30.84 -12.67 -7.36
C LEU A 124 -29.49 -12.20 -6.81
N ALA A 125 -28.48 -13.08 -6.77
CA ALA A 125 -27.13 -12.73 -6.34
C ALA A 125 -26.48 -11.71 -7.30
N ILE A 126 -26.56 -11.95 -8.61
CA ILE A 126 -26.09 -11.02 -9.66
C ILE A 126 -26.79 -9.67 -9.53
N PHE A 127 -28.13 -9.67 -9.43
CA PHE A 127 -28.91 -8.45 -9.26
C PHE A 127 -28.48 -7.68 -8.01
N THR A 128 -28.29 -8.37 -6.89
CA THR A 128 -27.88 -7.75 -5.63
C THR A 128 -26.47 -7.15 -5.72
N ALA A 129 -25.52 -7.86 -6.35
CA ALA A 129 -24.16 -7.37 -6.59
C ALA A 129 -24.17 -6.10 -7.45
N LEU A 130 -24.89 -6.13 -8.56
CA LEU A 130 -25.05 -4.98 -9.45
C LEU A 130 -25.80 -3.83 -8.76
N ALA A 131 -26.78 -4.12 -7.90
CA ALA A 131 -27.52 -3.10 -7.17
C ALA A 131 -26.59 -2.26 -6.28
N PHE A 132 -25.66 -2.91 -5.59
CA PHE A 132 -24.65 -2.24 -4.78
C PHE A 132 -23.54 -1.60 -5.61
N SER A 133 -23.04 -2.28 -6.65
CA SER A 133 -21.99 -1.74 -7.51
C SER A 133 -22.44 -0.47 -8.23
N GLN A 134 -23.66 -0.46 -8.76
CA GLN A 134 -24.26 0.71 -9.39
C GLN A 134 -24.73 1.75 -8.36
N LYS A 135 -24.47 1.55 -7.06
CA LYS A 135 -24.83 2.48 -5.98
C LYS A 135 -26.30 2.89 -6.08
N LEU A 136 -27.22 1.92 -6.22
CA LEU A 136 -28.66 2.22 -6.21
C LEU A 136 -28.99 3.04 -4.95
N SER A 137 -29.41 4.27 -5.19
CA SER A 137 -29.34 5.40 -4.26
C SER A 137 -29.86 5.07 -2.86
N GLY A 138 -28.95 4.75 -1.94
CA GLY A 138 -29.26 4.62 -0.51
C GLY A 138 -29.85 3.29 -0.05
N LEU A 139 -29.77 2.21 -0.84
CA LEU A 139 -30.19 0.88 -0.37
C LEU A 139 -29.32 0.46 0.83
N PRO A 140 -29.88 0.27 2.04
CA PRO A 140 -29.07 -0.04 3.23
C PRO A 140 -28.50 -1.46 3.18
N PRO A 141 -27.17 -1.64 3.17
CA PRO A 141 -26.56 -2.97 3.15
C PRO A 141 -27.01 -3.84 4.33
N GLU A 142 -27.16 -3.26 5.52
CA GLU A 142 -27.62 -3.95 6.72
C GLU A 142 -28.99 -4.62 6.51
N THR A 143 -29.96 -3.90 5.96
CA THR A 143 -31.29 -4.45 5.67
C THR A 143 -31.25 -5.60 4.66
N VAL A 144 -30.29 -5.59 3.75
CA VAL A 144 -30.18 -6.59 2.68
C VAL A 144 -29.44 -7.84 3.16
N PHE A 145 -28.35 -7.70 3.92
CA PHE A 145 -27.55 -8.86 4.34
C PHE A 145 -28.02 -9.53 5.63
N GLN A 146 -28.47 -8.77 6.65
CA GLN A 146 -28.95 -9.36 7.91
C GLN A 146 -30.01 -10.46 7.74
N PRO A 147 -30.99 -10.35 6.82
CA PRO A 147 -31.99 -11.38 6.65
C PRO A 147 -31.48 -12.71 6.07
N LEU A 148 -30.27 -12.74 5.50
CA LEU A 148 -29.62 -13.97 5.06
C LEU A 148 -29.19 -14.83 6.25
N LEU A 149 -28.86 -14.23 7.40
CA LEU A 149 -28.32 -14.95 8.57
C LEU A 149 -29.36 -15.73 9.38
N LYS A 150 -30.52 -16.07 8.79
CA LYS A 150 -31.48 -16.96 9.46
C LYS A 150 -30.94 -18.39 9.53
N ASP A 151 -31.01 -19.00 10.71
CA ASP A 151 -30.44 -20.33 10.99
C ASP A 151 -30.87 -21.42 9.98
N ASN A 152 -32.13 -21.39 9.54
CA ASN A 152 -32.65 -22.36 8.57
C ASN A 152 -31.98 -22.25 7.19
N LEU A 153 -31.71 -21.02 6.72
CA LEU A 153 -31.06 -20.78 5.42
C LEU A 153 -29.57 -21.11 5.49
N VAL A 154 -28.93 -20.76 6.60
CA VAL A 154 -27.51 -21.04 6.86
C VAL A 154 -27.27 -22.55 6.99
N ALA A 155 -28.11 -23.27 7.74
CA ALA A 155 -27.99 -24.73 7.91
C ALA A 155 -28.11 -25.49 6.58
N LYS A 156 -28.96 -25.01 5.65
CA LYS A 156 -29.12 -25.58 4.31
C LYS A 156 -27.99 -25.20 3.33
N GLY A 157 -27.07 -24.32 3.71
CA GLY A 157 -25.97 -23.84 2.83
C GLY A 157 -26.41 -22.89 1.71
N LEU A 158 -27.66 -22.40 1.74
CA LEU A 158 -28.19 -21.48 0.72
C LEU A 158 -27.56 -20.09 0.80
N VAL A 159 -27.16 -19.69 2.01
CA VAL A 159 -26.50 -18.40 2.24
C VAL A 159 -25.10 -18.40 1.67
N LEU A 160 -24.33 -19.46 1.90
CA LEU A 160 -22.96 -19.59 1.40
C LEU A 160 -22.91 -19.55 -0.13
N THR A 161 -23.81 -20.28 -0.79
CA THR A 161 -23.92 -20.28 -2.26
C THR A 161 -24.27 -18.89 -2.80
N PHE A 162 -25.30 -18.25 -2.22
CA PHE A 162 -25.68 -16.89 -2.59
C PHE A 162 -24.54 -15.87 -2.42
N ILE A 163 -23.87 -15.88 -1.27
CA ILE A 163 -22.76 -14.95 -0.96
C ILE A 163 -21.56 -15.18 -1.89
N THR A 164 -21.30 -16.43 -2.27
CA THR A 164 -20.23 -16.76 -3.21
C THR A 164 -20.51 -16.14 -4.58
N ASP A 165 -21.70 -16.33 -5.13
CA ASP A 165 -22.09 -15.73 -6.41
C ASP A 165 -22.11 -14.20 -6.34
N PHE A 166 -22.57 -13.65 -5.21
CA PHE A 166 -22.54 -12.21 -4.96
C PHE A 166 -21.11 -11.65 -4.97
N PHE A 167 -20.16 -12.28 -4.28
CA PHE A 167 -18.76 -11.83 -4.26
C PHE A 167 -18.11 -11.91 -5.63
N LYS A 168 -18.32 -13.01 -6.36
CA LYS A 168 -17.82 -13.16 -7.74
C LYS A 168 -18.27 -12.02 -8.62
N GLU A 169 -19.57 -11.72 -8.61
CA GLU A 169 -20.15 -10.67 -9.45
C GLU A 169 -19.79 -9.26 -8.97
N TYR A 170 -19.66 -9.03 -7.67
CA TYR A 170 -19.33 -7.71 -7.14
C TYR A 170 -17.87 -7.34 -7.44
N LEU A 171 -16.94 -8.28 -7.34
CA LEU A 171 -15.51 -8.04 -7.54
C LEU A 171 -15.09 -7.89 -9.01
N VAL A 172 -15.99 -8.07 -9.97
CA VAL A 172 -15.68 -7.81 -11.39
C VAL A 172 -15.44 -6.32 -11.65
N ASP A 173 -16.25 -5.43 -11.05
CA ASP A 173 -16.15 -3.98 -11.28
C ASP A 173 -15.63 -3.19 -10.07
N ASN A 174 -15.58 -3.80 -8.88
CA ASN A 174 -15.28 -3.11 -7.63
C ASN A 174 -14.06 -3.74 -6.95
N SER A 175 -13.35 -2.93 -6.16
CA SER A 175 -12.20 -3.41 -5.40
C SER A 175 -12.61 -4.26 -4.20
N LEU A 176 -11.65 -5.02 -3.66
CA LEU A 176 -11.82 -5.74 -2.40
C LEU A 176 -12.15 -4.79 -1.24
N ASP A 177 -11.51 -3.61 -1.20
CA ASP A 177 -11.75 -2.60 -0.17
C ASP A 177 -13.20 -2.10 -0.20
N ASP A 178 -13.78 -1.91 -1.39
CA ASP A 178 -15.19 -1.55 -1.55
C ASP A 178 -16.11 -2.66 -1.06
N LEU A 179 -15.78 -3.93 -1.33
CA LEU A 179 -16.54 -5.08 -0.83
C LEU A 179 -16.53 -5.13 0.70
N ILE A 180 -15.35 -4.99 1.31
CA ILE A 180 -15.19 -4.94 2.77
C ILE A 180 -15.99 -3.78 3.36
N LEU A 181 -15.98 -2.61 2.72
CA LEU A 181 -16.76 -1.45 3.17
C LEU A 181 -18.27 -1.73 3.17
N ILE A 182 -18.77 -2.45 2.16
CA ILE A 182 -20.18 -2.85 2.11
C ILE A 182 -20.51 -3.87 3.19
N LEU A 183 -19.64 -4.86 3.42
CA LEU A 183 -19.82 -5.85 4.48
C LEU A 183 -19.81 -5.20 5.87
N LYS A 184 -18.94 -4.22 6.09
CA LYS A 184 -18.92 -3.38 7.31
C LYS A 184 -20.22 -2.62 7.51
N ARG A 185 -20.71 -1.96 6.46
CA ARG A 185 -22.04 -1.28 6.49
C ARG A 185 -23.19 -2.27 6.68
N GLY A 186 -23.00 -3.53 6.30
CA GLY A 186 -23.93 -4.62 6.52
C GLY A 186 -23.87 -5.23 7.93
N LYS A 187 -22.86 -4.88 8.73
CA LYS A 187 -22.51 -5.54 10.01
C LYS A 187 -22.23 -7.04 9.84
N MET A 188 -21.52 -7.39 8.77
CA MET A 188 -21.24 -8.77 8.37
C MET A 188 -19.75 -9.10 8.39
N ASP A 189 -18.88 -8.11 8.48
CA ASP A 189 -17.45 -8.28 8.29
C ASP A 189 -16.78 -9.06 9.42
N ASP A 190 -17.23 -8.92 10.67
CA ASP A 190 -16.73 -9.71 11.81
C ASP A 190 -17.23 -11.15 11.84
N ASN A 191 -18.32 -11.43 11.11
CA ASN A 191 -19.08 -12.67 11.19
C ASN A 191 -19.07 -13.46 9.88
N LEU A 192 -17.97 -13.40 9.11
CA LEU A 192 -17.89 -14.07 7.80
C LEU A 192 -18.08 -15.59 7.88
N LEU A 193 -17.74 -16.21 9.02
CA LEU A 193 -18.01 -17.64 9.27
C LEU A 193 -19.51 -17.93 9.43
N ASP A 194 -20.34 -16.96 9.77
CA ASP A 194 -21.77 -17.18 9.96
C ASP A 194 -22.52 -17.47 8.65
N PHE A 195 -21.88 -17.22 7.50
CA PHE A 195 -22.37 -17.68 6.20
C PHE A 195 -22.31 -19.19 6.04
N PHE A 196 -21.44 -19.86 6.78
CA PHE A 196 -21.25 -21.31 6.70
C PHE A 196 -22.27 -22.03 7.60
N PRO A 197 -22.76 -23.20 7.16
CA PRO A 197 -23.50 -24.11 8.03
C PRO A 197 -22.72 -24.36 9.34
N SER A 198 -23.41 -24.47 10.47
CA SER A 198 -22.80 -24.55 11.81
C SER A 198 -21.70 -25.61 11.92
N GLY A 199 -21.85 -26.76 11.25
CA GLY A 199 -20.84 -27.84 11.24
C GLY A 199 -19.58 -27.56 10.41
N LYS A 200 -19.50 -26.45 9.68
CA LYS A 200 -18.39 -26.08 8.78
C LYS A 200 -17.79 -24.70 9.07
N ARG A 201 -18.06 -24.12 10.25
CA ARG A 201 -17.54 -22.80 10.64
C ARG A 201 -16.10 -22.90 11.13
N THR A 202 -15.18 -23.21 10.23
CA THR A 202 -13.74 -23.24 10.53
C THR A 202 -12.96 -22.37 9.54
N PRO A 203 -11.83 -21.79 9.97
CA PRO A 203 -10.96 -21.02 9.07
C PRO A 203 -10.47 -21.82 7.87
N GLU A 204 -10.24 -23.12 8.05
CA GLU A 204 -9.81 -24.03 7.00
C GLU A 204 -10.91 -24.23 5.96
N ALA A 205 -12.15 -24.48 6.41
CA ALA A 205 -13.30 -24.65 5.54
C ALA A 205 -13.63 -23.36 4.77
N PHE A 206 -13.46 -22.19 5.40
CA PHE A 206 -13.58 -20.90 4.72
C PHE A 206 -12.61 -20.80 3.55
N SER A 207 -11.34 -21.07 3.84
CA SER A 207 -10.26 -20.87 2.88
C SER A 207 -10.31 -21.90 1.75
N GLU A 208 -10.67 -23.15 2.05
CA GLU A 208 -10.89 -24.20 1.04
C GLU A 208 -12.04 -23.84 0.07
N HIS A 209 -13.18 -23.41 0.60
CA HIS A 209 -14.35 -23.04 -0.20
C HIS A 209 -14.03 -21.89 -1.16
N PHE A 210 -13.52 -20.77 -0.65
CA PHE A 210 -13.28 -19.59 -1.50
C PHE A 210 -12.07 -19.75 -2.43
N ARG A 211 -11.07 -20.58 -2.09
CA ARG A 211 -10.01 -20.97 -3.05
C ARG A 211 -10.57 -21.76 -4.23
N LYS A 212 -11.45 -22.73 -3.97
CA LYS A 212 -12.12 -23.52 -5.01
C LYS A 212 -12.96 -22.65 -5.94
N GLU A 213 -13.59 -21.62 -5.39
CA GLU A 213 -14.44 -20.69 -6.13
C GLU A 213 -13.67 -19.55 -6.81
N GLY A 214 -12.33 -19.53 -6.75
CA GLY A 214 -11.46 -18.54 -7.42
C GLY A 214 -11.38 -17.18 -6.72
N LEU A 215 -11.83 -17.07 -5.47
CA LEU A 215 -11.90 -15.84 -4.69
C LEU A 215 -10.68 -15.69 -3.75
N LEU A 216 -9.48 -15.76 -4.31
CA LEU A 216 -8.20 -15.74 -3.56
C LEU A 216 -8.05 -14.48 -2.70
N LEU A 217 -8.42 -13.31 -3.23
CA LEU A 217 -8.33 -12.03 -2.53
C LEU A 217 -9.17 -12.00 -1.23
N VAL A 218 -10.31 -12.69 -1.21
CA VAL A 218 -11.18 -12.79 -0.03
C VAL A 218 -10.53 -13.69 1.02
N VAL A 219 -9.85 -14.76 0.57
CA VAL A 219 -9.13 -15.69 1.45
C VAL A 219 -7.92 -15.00 2.09
N GLU A 220 -7.09 -14.31 1.30
CA GLU A 220 -5.94 -13.56 1.83
C GLU A 220 -6.36 -12.51 2.86
N TYR A 221 -7.46 -11.79 2.58
CA TYR A 221 -8.02 -10.83 3.53
C TYR A 221 -8.48 -11.50 4.83
N TYR A 222 -9.19 -12.62 4.73
CA TYR A 222 -9.69 -13.34 5.90
C TYR A 222 -8.56 -13.96 6.72
N GLU A 223 -7.56 -14.58 6.08
CA GLU A 223 -6.36 -15.11 6.75
C GLU A 223 -5.62 -14.00 7.49
N LYS A 224 -5.43 -12.83 6.86
CA LYS A 224 -4.86 -11.65 7.51
C LYS A 224 -5.72 -11.16 8.69
N LYS A 225 -7.04 -11.11 8.53
CA LYS A 225 -7.97 -10.69 9.60
C LYS A 225 -7.91 -11.64 10.80
N ILE A 226 -7.89 -12.95 10.56
CA ILE A 226 -7.74 -13.96 11.61
C ILE A 226 -6.38 -13.84 12.30
N PHE A 227 -5.31 -13.57 11.54
CA PHE A 227 -4.00 -13.32 12.09
C PHE A 227 -3.98 -12.10 13.04
N GLU A 228 -4.51 -10.96 12.60
CA GLU A 228 -4.63 -9.74 13.42
C GLU A 228 -5.51 -9.96 14.66
N MET A 229 -6.60 -10.72 14.53
CA MET A 229 -7.49 -11.05 15.65
C MET A 229 -6.77 -11.91 16.71
N LYS A 230 -6.02 -12.94 16.29
CA LYS A 230 -5.23 -13.79 17.19
C LYS A 230 -4.13 -12.99 17.91
N LEU A 231 -3.46 -12.06 17.21
CA LEU A 231 -2.51 -11.14 17.84
C LEU A 231 -3.18 -10.25 18.89
N LYS A 232 -4.37 -9.73 18.58
CA LYS A 232 -5.14 -8.89 19.53
C LYS A 232 -5.61 -9.68 20.75
N GLU A 233 -6.05 -10.91 20.57
CA GLU A 233 -6.44 -11.82 21.65
C GLU A 233 -5.25 -12.07 22.59
N MET A 234 -4.10 -12.45 22.04
CA MET A 234 -2.85 -12.60 22.79
C MET A 234 -2.49 -11.30 23.52
N LYS A 235 -2.51 -10.15 22.83
CA LYS A 235 -2.24 -8.85 23.45
C LYS A 235 -3.15 -8.61 24.66
N SER A 236 -4.46 -8.84 24.53
CA SER A 236 -5.42 -8.63 25.62
C SER A 236 -5.23 -9.57 26.81
N ALA A 237 -4.94 -10.86 26.57
CA ALA A 237 -4.67 -11.83 27.62
C ALA A 237 -3.41 -11.43 28.42
N LEU A 238 -2.35 -11.05 27.71
CA LEU A 238 -1.09 -10.61 28.33
C LEU A 238 -1.25 -9.29 29.07
N THR A 239 -2.04 -8.33 28.56
CA THR A 239 -2.32 -7.08 29.29
C THR A 239 -2.99 -7.36 30.63
N SER A 240 -3.92 -8.33 30.72
CA SER A 240 -4.53 -8.73 31.99
C SER A 240 -3.50 -9.34 32.93
N GLN A 241 -2.70 -10.31 32.46
CA GLN A 241 -1.69 -10.99 33.28
C GLN A 241 -0.61 -10.03 33.81
N ILE A 242 -0.17 -9.07 32.98
CA ILE A 242 0.82 -8.06 33.40
C ILE A 242 0.19 -7.07 34.40
N ALA A 243 -1.08 -6.68 34.22
CA ALA A 243 -1.78 -5.79 35.15
C ALA A 243 -2.02 -6.44 36.52
N GLU A 244 -2.21 -7.76 36.56
CA GLU A 244 -2.36 -8.57 37.78
C GLU A 244 -1.02 -8.91 38.45
N GLU A 245 0.12 -8.47 37.88
CA GLU A 245 1.47 -8.82 38.34
C GLU A 245 1.70 -10.34 38.44
N ALA A 246 1.18 -11.10 37.47
CA ALA A 246 1.33 -12.55 37.40
C ALA A 246 2.81 -12.98 37.32
N ASN A 247 3.10 -14.23 37.69
CA ASN A 247 4.47 -14.75 37.68
C ASN A 247 5.01 -14.78 36.23
N VAL A 248 6.23 -14.28 36.02
CA VAL A 248 6.89 -14.24 34.70
C VAL A 248 6.91 -15.60 34.01
N SER A 249 7.10 -16.69 34.76
CA SER A 249 7.08 -18.06 34.22
C SER A 249 5.71 -18.47 33.68
N GLU A 250 4.63 -18.08 34.35
CA GLU A 250 3.24 -18.37 33.90
C GLU A 250 2.90 -17.57 32.63
N VAL A 251 3.38 -16.32 32.56
CA VAL A 251 3.22 -15.49 31.35
C VAL A 251 3.99 -16.08 30.17
N ILE A 252 5.22 -16.55 30.39
CA ILE A 252 6.02 -17.24 29.36
C ILE A 252 5.29 -18.48 28.82
N GLU A 253 4.70 -19.30 29.70
CA GLU A 253 3.93 -20.47 29.29
C GLU A 253 2.70 -20.10 28.48
N THR A 254 1.97 -19.06 28.91
CA THR A 254 0.80 -18.53 28.18
C THR A 254 1.19 -18.07 26.78
N VAL A 255 2.26 -17.29 26.64
CA VAL A 255 2.75 -16.84 25.32
C VAL A 255 3.16 -18.03 24.46
N LYS A 256 3.92 -19.00 25.01
CA LYS A 256 4.31 -20.22 24.28
C LYS A 256 3.10 -21.00 23.78
N GLN A 257 2.02 -21.04 24.56
CA GLN A 257 0.78 -21.70 24.17
C GLN A 257 0.11 -20.96 23.00
N HIS A 258 -0.07 -19.65 23.09
CA HIS A 258 -0.63 -18.85 21.99
C HIS A 258 0.22 -18.94 20.71
N VAL A 259 1.55 -18.91 20.81
CA VAL A 259 2.44 -19.05 19.66
C VAL A 259 2.25 -20.39 18.95
N LYS A 260 2.09 -21.49 19.71
CA LYS A 260 1.83 -22.82 19.15
C LYS A 260 0.45 -22.92 18.51
N ASP A 261 -0.59 -22.45 19.18
CA ASP A 261 -1.98 -22.58 18.72
C ASP A 261 -2.25 -21.71 17.48
N ALA A 262 -1.64 -20.53 17.43
CA ALA A 262 -1.86 -19.56 16.36
C ALA A 262 -0.79 -19.59 15.25
N LYS A 263 0.32 -20.35 15.42
CA LYS A 263 1.49 -20.36 14.54
C LYS A 263 2.00 -18.93 14.24
N LEU A 264 2.10 -18.11 15.28
CA LEU A 264 2.50 -16.70 15.14
C LEU A 264 4.00 -16.59 14.81
N PRO A 265 4.40 -15.71 13.87
CA PRO A 265 5.80 -15.41 13.64
C PRO A 265 6.45 -14.78 14.87
N ASP A 266 7.63 -15.26 15.24
CA ASP A 266 8.40 -14.77 16.40
C ASP A 266 8.61 -13.24 16.38
N VAL A 267 8.73 -12.65 15.18
CA VAL A 267 8.88 -11.19 15.01
C VAL A 267 7.66 -10.42 15.54
N GLU A 268 6.45 -10.89 15.26
CA GLU A 268 5.23 -10.22 15.73
C GLU A 268 4.99 -10.49 17.22
N VAL A 269 5.42 -11.64 17.73
CA VAL A 269 5.39 -11.95 19.17
C VAL A 269 6.24 -10.95 19.95
N VAL A 270 7.48 -10.72 19.53
CA VAL A 270 8.39 -9.74 20.17
C VAL A 270 7.77 -8.34 20.18
N ARG A 271 7.13 -7.92 19.08
CA ARG A 271 6.43 -6.62 19.01
C ARG A 271 5.29 -6.53 20.00
N VAL A 272 4.42 -7.55 20.06
CA VAL A 272 3.30 -7.57 21.01
C VAL A 272 3.78 -7.60 22.45
N LEU A 273 4.84 -8.35 22.78
CA LEU A 273 5.40 -8.38 24.14
C LEU A 273 5.87 -7.00 24.58
N TRP A 274 6.63 -6.32 23.72
CA TRP A 274 7.07 -4.95 23.99
C TRP A 274 5.89 -3.98 24.18
N ASP A 275 4.90 -4.04 23.30
CA ASP A 275 3.68 -3.24 23.40
C ASP A 275 2.95 -3.45 24.73
N VAL A 276 2.72 -4.70 25.15
CA VAL A 276 1.99 -5.00 26.39
C VAL A 276 2.76 -4.52 27.62
N ILE A 277 4.08 -4.72 27.64
CA ILE A 277 4.96 -4.26 28.73
C ILE A 277 4.86 -2.74 28.87
N MET A 278 4.91 -2.02 27.74
CA MET A 278 4.86 -0.56 27.74
C MET A 278 3.46 0.00 28.01
N ASP A 279 2.40 -0.65 27.53
CA ASP A 279 1.00 -0.28 27.79
C ASP A 279 0.66 -0.39 29.29
N ALA A 280 1.31 -1.29 30.03
CA ALA A 280 1.15 -1.44 31.48
C ALA A 280 1.86 -0.35 32.31
N VAL A 281 2.68 0.51 31.70
CA VAL A 281 3.40 1.56 32.43
C VAL A 281 2.41 2.64 32.91
N GLN A 282 2.42 2.90 34.22
CA GLN A 282 1.60 3.94 34.81
C GLN A 282 2.23 5.33 34.61
N TRP A 283 1.59 6.16 33.78
CA TRP A 283 2.03 7.52 33.47
C TRP A 283 1.36 8.56 34.38
N SER A 284 2.17 9.38 35.08
CA SER A 284 1.72 10.51 35.89
C SER A 284 1.98 11.85 35.18
N GLY A 285 1.00 12.74 35.17
CA GLY A 285 1.14 14.08 34.55
C GLY A 285 2.02 15.07 35.34
N LYS A 286 2.37 14.76 36.59
CA LYS A 286 3.02 15.73 37.51
C LYS A 286 4.51 15.51 37.70
N ASN A 287 5.04 14.31 37.48
CA ASN A 287 6.42 13.98 37.83
C ASN A 287 7.11 13.16 36.74
N GLN A 288 7.88 13.82 35.88
CA GLN A 288 8.54 13.20 34.75
C GLN A 288 9.66 12.21 35.16
N GLN A 289 10.31 12.45 36.30
CA GLN A 289 11.30 11.54 36.88
C GLN A 289 10.65 10.21 37.30
N GLN A 290 9.44 10.28 37.88
CA GLN A 290 8.70 9.11 38.32
C GLN A 290 8.27 8.24 37.13
N ASN A 291 7.79 8.85 36.05
CA ASN A 291 7.44 8.13 34.82
C ASN A 291 8.63 7.39 34.22
N SER A 292 9.80 8.04 34.24
CA SER A 292 11.06 7.48 33.77
C SER A 292 11.44 6.23 34.56
N ASN A 293 11.34 6.30 35.89
CA ASN A 293 11.62 5.17 36.77
C ASN A 293 10.58 4.06 36.65
N SER A 294 9.30 4.38 36.46
CA SER A 294 8.24 3.40 36.24
C SER A 294 8.46 2.61 34.96
N ALA A 295 8.79 3.28 33.84
CA ALA A 295 9.10 2.62 32.58
C ALA A 295 10.31 1.69 32.70
N LEU A 296 11.41 2.17 33.28
CA LEU A 296 12.62 1.36 33.47
C LEU A 296 12.39 0.18 34.43
N ARG A 297 11.59 0.37 35.49
CA ARG A 297 11.20 -0.72 36.40
C ARG A 297 10.40 -1.77 35.64
N GLN A 298 9.45 -1.37 34.83
CA GLN A 298 8.62 -2.29 34.04
C GLN A 298 9.48 -3.12 33.08
N VAL A 299 10.40 -2.49 32.34
CA VAL A 299 11.33 -3.18 31.44
C VAL A 299 12.20 -4.19 32.21
N LYS A 300 12.69 -3.84 33.40
CA LYS A 300 13.49 -4.75 34.24
C LYS A 300 12.68 -5.94 34.76
N THR A 301 11.48 -5.69 35.26
CA THR A 301 10.61 -6.75 35.80
C THR A 301 10.27 -7.81 34.74
N TRP A 302 10.03 -7.38 33.50
CA TRP A 302 9.64 -8.26 32.40
C TRP A 302 10.77 -8.59 31.42
N ALA A 303 12.02 -8.34 31.81
CA ALA A 303 13.19 -8.64 30.97
C ALA A 303 13.34 -10.14 30.71
N GLU A 304 13.08 -10.98 31.71
CA GLU A 304 13.12 -12.44 31.57
C GLU A 304 12.07 -12.96 30.57
N LEU A 305 10.89 -12.33 30.51
CA LEU A 305 9.87 -12.59 29.49
C LEU A 305 10.41 -12.26 28.09
N LEU A 306 11.01 -11.08 27.90
CA LEU A 306 11.60 -10.69 26.61
C LEU A 306 12.74 -11.62 26.19
N ASN A 307 13.59 -12.03 27.14
CA ASN A 307 14.72 -12.93 26.89
C ASN A 307 14.25 -14.32 26.39
N ALA A 308 13.13 -14.83 26.92
CA ALA A 308 12.57 -16.11 26.50
C ALA A 308 12.15 -16.15 25.01
N PHE A 309 11.89 -14.99 24.39
CA PHE A 309 11.47 -14.88 22.98
C PHE A 309 12.51 -14.23 22.07
N CYS A 310 13.48 -13.47 22.62
CA CYS A 310 14.60 -12.91 21.87
C CYS A 310 15.76 -13.90 21.74
N THR A 311 15.52 -15.06 21.13
CA THR A 311 16.50 -16.17 21.04
C THR A 311 17.55 -16.01 19.96
N THR A 312 17.35 -15.07 19.03
CA THR A 312 18.25 -14.84 17.89
C THR A 312 18.55 -13.37 17.75
N GLY A 313 19.76 -13.03 17.27
CA GLY A 313 20.14 -11.64 17.01
C GLY A 313 19.22 -10.90 16.02
N LYS A 314 18.46 -11.62 15.17
CA LYS A 314 17.41 -11.03 14.34
C LYS A 314 16.23 -10.54 15.17
N LEU A 315 15.78 -11.32 16.16
CA LEU A 315 14.68 -10.97 17.06
C LEU A 315 15.08 -9.87 18.04
N GLU A 316 16.29 -9.93 18.57
CA GLU A 316 16.89 -8.84 19.36
C GLU A 316 16.93 -7.53 18.56
N LEU A 317 17.29 -7.60 17.27
CA LEU A 317 17.31 -6.43 16.39
C LEU A 317 15.90 -5.89 16.10
N GLU A 318 14.90 -6.76 15.94
CA GLU A 318 13.49 -6.36 15.81
C GLU A 318 12.97 -5.70 17.10
N LEU A 319 13.33 -6.21 18.29
CA LEU A 319 13.03 -5.55 19.56
C LEU A 319 13.65 -4.15 19.58
N MET A 320 14.93 -4.02 19.22
CA MET A 320 15.63 -2.73 19.14
C MET A 320 14.92 -1.74 18.20
N TYR A 321 14.47 -2.18 17.03
CA TYR A 321 13.69 -1.34 16.10
C TYR A 321 12.34 -0.93 16.69
N THR A 322 11.65 -1.84 17.36
CA THR A 322 10.34 -1.60 17.98
C THR A 322 10.44 -0.53 19.08
N VAL A 323 11.42 -0.69 19.98
CA VAL A 323 11.75 0.29 21.03
C VAL A 323 12.07 1.65 20.41
N GLN A 324 12.90 1.68 19.37
CA GLN A 324 13.28 2.93 18.68
C GLN A 324 12.06 3.67 18.11
N VAL A 325 11.16 2.96 17.42
CA VAL A 325 9.97 3.56 16.81
C VAL A 325 9.06 4.14 17.88
N GLN A 326 8.76 3.40 18.95
CA GLN A 326 7.90 3.90 20.03
C GLN A 326 8.52 5.08 20.78
N CYS A 327 9.83 5.02 21.06
CA CYS A 327 10.57 6.13 21.67
C CYS A 327 10.60 7.39 20.77
N TYR A 328 10.52 7.21 19.45
CA TYR A 328 10.46 8.35 18.53
C TYR A 328 9.06 8.97 18.45
N GLU A 329 8.01 8.14 18.53
CA GLU A 329 6.62 8.62 18.50
C GLU A 329 6.22 9.34 19.81
N ASP A 330 6.77 8.94 20.96
CA ASP A 330 6.58 9.64 22.24
C ASP A 330 7.85 10.39 22.69
N ALA A 331 7.79 11.73 22.62
CA ALA A 331 8.87 12.61 23.06
C ALA A 331 9.31 12.39 24.52
N LYS A 332 8.45 11.82 25.38
CA LYS A 332 8.79 11.48 26.77
C LYS A 332 9.73 10.26 26.81
N LEU A 333 9.47 9.26 25.96
CA LEU A 333 10.26 8.03 25.85
C LEU A 333 11.57 8.25 25.09
N MET A 334 11.64 9.25 24.21
CA MET A 334 12.86 9.59 23.46
C MET A 334 14.07 9.81 24.37
N LYS A 335 13.88 10.48 25.52
CA LYS A 335 14.96 10.71 26.50
C LYS A 335 15.38 9.45 27.26
N LEU A 336 14.49 8.46 27.32
CA LEU A 336 14.70 7.20 28.06
C LEU A 336 15.29 6.10 27.19
N PHE A 337 15.31 6.29 25.87
CA PHE A 337 15.83 5.30 24.94
C PHE A 337 17.21 4.75 25.34
N PRO A 338 18.24 5.58 25.66
CA PRO A 338 19.54 5.03 26.06
C PRO A 338 19.50 4.19 27.34
N ASP A 339 18.66 4.59 28.30
CA ASP A 339 18.52 3.89 29.57
C ASP A 339 17.72 2.60 29.43
N ILE A 340 16.73 2.57 28.53
CA ILE A 340 15.99 1.35 28.16
C ILE A 340 16.94 0.35 27.49
N ILE A 341 17.72 0.79 26.50
CA ILE A 341 18.67 -0.11 25.81
C ILE A 341 19.74 -0.61 26.77
N ARG A 342 20.27 0.26 27.65
CA ARG A 342 21.20 -0.18 28.71
C ARG A 342 20.55 -1.22 29.62
N SER A 343 19.30 -0.99 30.04
CA SER A 343 18.58 -1.94 30.89
C SER A 343 18.33 -3.28 30.21
N LEU A 344 18.06 -3.31 28.91
CA LEU A 344 17.89 -4.55 28.16
C LEU A 344 19.22 -5.28 27.97
N TYR A 345 20.31 -4.55 27.77
CA TYR A 345 21.67 -5.10 27.74
C TYR A 345 22.08 -5.70 29.10
N ASP A 346 21.87 -4.96 30.20
CA ASP A 346 22.21 -5.38 31.56
C ASP A 346 21.41 -6.62 32.03
N GLN A 347 20.33 -6.98 31.32
CA GLN A 347 19.50 -8.15 31.59
C GLN A 347 19.70 -9.27 30.56
N ASP A 348 20.76 -9.18 29.75
CA ASP A 348 21.09 -10.14 28.69
C ASP A 348 19.97 -10.35 27.65
N VAL A 349 19.09 -9.35 27.45
CA VAL A 349 18.03 -9.39 26.42
C VAL A 349 18.57 -8.96 25.05
N LEU A 350 19.58 -8.08 25.02
CA LEU A 350 20.21 -7.58 23.79
C LEU A 350 21.71 -7.84 23.85
N ALA A 351 22.25 -8.51 22.82
CA ALA A 351 23.69 -8.73 22.70
C ALA A 351 24.42 -7.46 22.22
N GLU A 352 25.69 -7.32 22.61
CA GLU A 352 26.56 -6.22 22.17
C GLU A 352 26.64 -6.13 20.64
N ASP A 353 26.80 -7.28 19.98
CA ASP A 353 26.87 -7.37 18.52
C ASP A 353 25.59 -6.85 17.84
N THR A 354 24.42 -7.10 18.43
CA THR A 354 23.13 -6.61 17.94
C THR A 354 23.05 -5.09 18.03
N ILE A 355 23.47 -4.51 19.15
CA ILE A 355 23.50 -3.06 19.37
C ILE A 355 24.46 -2.39 18.37
N LEU A 356 25.66 -2.95 18.20
CA LEU A 356 26.64 -2.47 17.25
C LEU A 356 26.15 -2.61 15.80
N HIS A 357 25.46 -3.70 15.47
CA HIS A 357 24.88 -3.91 14.16
C HIS A 357 23.79 -2.88 13.87
N TRP A 358 22.87 -2.64 14.81
CA TRP A 358 21.84 -1.60 14.73
C TRP A 358 22.46 -0.22 14.49
N PHE A 359 23.49 0.13 15.27
CA PHE A 359 24.17 1.41 15.18
C PHE A 359 24.87 1.62 13.82
N ARG A 360 25.59 0.60 13.32
CA ARG A 360 26.37 0.68 12.07
C ARG A 360 25.51 0.71 10.81
N LYS A 361 24.38 -0.01 10.80
CA LYS A 361 23.59 -0.21 9.58
C LYS A 361 22.74 1.00 9.20
N GLY A 362 22.47 1.89 10.16
CA GLY A 362 21.59 3.05 9.97
C GLY A 362 20.15 2.61 9.72
N THR A 363 19.24 2.96 10.62
CA THR A 363 17.88 2.42 10.58
C THR A 363 17.02 3.19 9.58
N ASN A 364 16.51 2.51 8.53
CA ASN A 364 15.59 3.08 7.53
C ASN A 364 14.13 3.19 8.03
N LEU A 365 13.93 3.31 9.34
CA LEU A 365 12.64 3.52 9.96
C LEU A 365 12.71 4.84 10.74
N LYS A 366 11.66 5.64 10.65
CA LYS A 366 11.57 7.01 11.21
C LYS A 366 12.16 7.05 12.63
N GLY A 367 13.08 8.01 12.86
CA GLY A 367 13.59 8.33 14.21
C GLY A 367 15.05 8.06 14.54
N SER A 368 15.84 7.59 13.58
CA SER A 368 17.24 7.17 13.81
C SER A 368 18.17 8.26 14.38
N ARG A 369 18.04 9.53 13.96
CA ARG A 369 19.05 10.56 14.28
C ARG A 369 19.00 11.08 15.72
N THR A 370 17.82 11.25 16.32
CA THR A 370 17.69 11.68 17.71
C THR A 370 18.06 10.59 18.70
N ALA A 371 17.75 9.32 18.39
CA ALA A 371 18.19 8.16 19.17
C ALA A 371 19.71 8.01 19.15
N ALA A 372 20.32 8.11 17.95
CA ALA A 372 21.76 8.02 17.76
C ALA A 372 22.53 9.16 18.48
N SER A 373 21.99 10.38 18.50
CA SER A 373 22.53 11.50 19.28
C SER A 373 22.34 11.34 20.80
N GLY A 374 21.26 10.68 21.25
CA GLY A 374 21.08 10.29 22.67
C GLY A 374 22.04 9.17 23.11
N THR A 375 22.47 8.33 22.17
CA THR A 375 23.54 7.32 22.35
C THR A 375 24.94 7.86 22.04
N CYS A 376 25.15 9.18 22.05
CA CYS A 376 26.50 9.77 22.06
C CYS A 376 27.17 9.44 23.40
N GLY A 377 27.59 8.18 23.53
CA GLY A 377 27.96 7.52 24.76
C GLY A 377 28.40 6.08 24.50
N ILE A 378 29.16 5.82 23.43
CA ILE A 378 29.97 4.59 23.33
C ILE A 378 31.03 4.53 24.46
N SER A 379 31.14 5.59 25.28
CA SER A 379 31.85 5.58 26.56
C SER A 379 31.19 4.69 27.65
N ILE A 380 30.00 4.12 27.44
CA ILE A 380 29.29 3.31 28.45
C ILE A 380 29.88 1.89 28.62
N PHE A 381 30.54 1.32 27.60
CA PHE A 381 30.96 -0.09 27.61
C PHE A 381 32.40 -0.36 28.10
N HIS A 382 33.14 0.66 28.57
CA HIS A 382 34.54 0.51 29.01
C HIS A 382 34.80 0.63 30.52
N HIS A 383 33.77 0.61 31.38
CA HIS A 383 33.98 0.61 32.84
C HIS A 383 33.20 -0.51 33.53
N GLY A 384 33.85 -1.68 33.65
CA GLY A 384 33.24 -2.79 34.38
C GLY A 384 34.03 -4.09 34.40
N ARG A 385 35.34 -4.08 34.69
CA ARG A 385 36.00 -5.25 35.31
C ARG A 385 37.20 -4.82 36.13
N ASN A 386 37.02 -4.92 37.44
CA ASN A 386 38.02 -4.73 38.48
C ASN A 386 38.87 -6.01 38.56
N GLU A 387 40.17 -5.94 38.30
CA GLU A 387 41.13 -6.93 38.80
C GLU A 387 42.51 -6.29 39.05
N GLN A 388 43.17 -6.78 40.09
CA GLN A 388 44.18 -6.10 40.91
C GLN A 388 45.60 -6.05 40.28
N SER A 389 46.25 -4.88 40.41
CA SER A 389 47.69 -4.45 40.52
C SER A 389 48.87 -5.45 40.29
N PRO A 390 50.18 -5.03 40.12
CA PRO A 390 50.77 -3.71 40.44
C PRO A 390 51.93 -3.13 39.58
N LYS A 391 52.10 -1.79 39.73
CA LYS A 391 53.35 -0.96 39.84
C LYS A 391 54.41 -0.86 38.71
N ALA A 392 54.56 0.37 38.19
CA ALA A 392 55.80 1.18 38.17
C ALA A 392 55.45 2.61 37.70
N SER A 393 55.44 3.64 38.57
CA SER A 393 56.53 4.56 38.96
C SER A 393 56.88 5.68 37.96
N PHE A 394 56.42 6.89 38.36
CA PHE A 394 57.03 8.24 38.26
C PHE A 394 57.39 8.87 36.91
N HIS A 395 56.78 10.03 36.58
CA HIS A 395 57.39 11.36 36.84
C HIS A 395 56.43 12.55 36.61
N HIS A 396 56.82 13.70 37.17
CA HIS A 396 56.06 14.85 37.63
C HIS A 396 55.63 15.91 36.58
N PHE A 397 54.47 16.53 36.86
CA PHE A 397 54.03 17.93 36.72
C PHE A 397 54.51 18.82 35.54
N ARG A 398 53.53 19.38 34.80
CA ARG A 398 53.10 20.79 34.98
C ARG A 398 51.79 21.11 34.21
N HIS A 399 50.88 21.80 34.90
CA HIS A 399 49.70 22.46 34.33
C HIS A 399 50.10 23.61 33.39
N ASN A 400 49.41 23.73 32.26
CA ASN A 400 49.01 25.03 31.68
C ASN A 400 47.78 24.84 30.78
N TYR A 401 46.77 25.68 31.00
CA TYR A 401 45.51 25.78 30.26
C TYR A 401 45.73 26.28 28.82
N VAL A 402 45.29 25.53 27.79
CA VAL A 402 44.88 26.09 26.47
C VAL A 402 43.85 25.17 25.80
N SER A 403 42.68 25.76 25.49
CA SER A 403 41.71 25.54 24.39
C SER A 403 41.54 24.15 23.75
N LEU A 404 40.32 23.60 23.87
CA LEU A 404 39.79 22.44 23.17
C LEU A 404 39.71 22.65 21.65
N ARG A 405 40.52 21.91 20.88
CA ARG A 405 40.24 21.56 19.48
C ARG A 405 40.02 20.06 19.38
N VAL A 406 38.82 19.69 18.95
CA VAL A 406 38.42 18.30 18.67
C VAL A 406 39.16 17.82 17.42
N THR A 407 40.07 16.88 17.61
CA THR A 407 40.69 16.09 16.54
C THR A 407 39.73 14.97 16.14
N ASN A 408 39.32 14.95 14.88
CA ASN A 408 38.51 13.89 14.29
C ASN A 408 39.48 12.87 13.68
N ASP A 409 39.79 11.80 14.43
CA ASP A 409 40.59 10.68 13.93
C ASP A 409 39.71 9.77 13.07
N SER A 410 39.84 9.92 11.75
CA SER A 410 39.43 8.94 10.75
C SER A 410 40.65 8.12 10.36
N SER A 411 40.73 6.86 10.82
CA SER A 411 41.38 5.79 10.05
C SER A 411 41.28 4.42 10.75
N ARG A 412 40.53 3.50 10.16
CA ARG A 412 41.03 2.15 9.83
C ARG A 412 40.05 1.42 8.89
N ALA A 413 40.28 1.56 7.59
CA ALA A 413 40.12 0.46 6.65
C ALA A 413 41.46 0.34 5.92
N THR A 414 42.06 -0.82 6.05
CA THR A 414 43.41 -1.19 5.67
C THR A 414 43.64 -1.18 4.16
N ALA A 415 44.86 -0.81 3.82
CA ALA A 415 45.43 -0.65 2.49
C ALA A 415 45.41 -1.92 1.63
N SER A 416 45.33 -1.72 0.33
CA SER A 416 46.14 -2.45 -0.65
C SER A 416 46.64 -1.43 -1.67
N GLU A 417 47.95 -1.50 -1.88
CA GLU A 417 48.89 -0.49 -2.38
C GLU A 417 48.64 -0.06 -3.83
N VAL A 418 48.97 1.20 -4.16
CA VAL A 418 49.90 1.60 -5.25
C VAL A 418 50.21 3.11 -5.13
N SER A 419 51.51 3.39 -5.00
CA SER A 419 52.31 4.62 -5.22
C SER A 419 51.82 5.99 -4.73
N THR A 420 52.64 6.54 -3.84
CA THR A 420 52.85 7.96 -3.57
C THR A 420 53.09 8.77 -4.84
N ASP A 421 52.31 9.84 -5.05
CA ASP A 421 52.81 11.10 -5.59
C ASP A 421 51.97 12.27 -5.05
N ALA A 422 52.68 13.28 -4.56
CA ALA A 422 52.13 14.50 -4.01
C ALA A 422 51.74 15.47 -5.14
N ASN A 423 50.46 15.86 -5.17
CA ASN A 423 49.92 17.17 -5.58
C ASN A 423 48.44 17.00 -5.95
N THR A 424 47.53 17.08 -4.98
CA THR A 424 46.09 17.20 -5.29
C THR A 424 45.71 18.67 -5.19
N GLU A 425 45.75 19.35 -6.33
CA GLU A 425 45.06 20.62 -6.51
C GLU A 425 43.59 20.44 -6.12
N THR A 426 43.04 21.33 -5.28
CA THR A 426 41.60 21.43 -5.05
C THR A 426 40.89 21.51 -6.41
N SER A 427 39.88 20.66 -6.63
CA SER A 427 39.24 20.53 -7.94
C SER A 427 38.61 21.86 -8.37
N GLU A 428 38.54 22.16 -9.67
CA GLU A 428 37.87 23.38 -10.16
C GLU A 428 36.40 23.45 -9.68
N ALA A 429 35.75 22.29 -9.51
CA ALA A 429 34.41 22.20 -8.95
C ALA A 429 34.36 22.67 -7.49
N ASP A 430 35.37 22.35 -6.67
CA ASP A 430 35.46 22.83 -5.28
C ASP A 430 35.61 24.35 -5.23
N LYS A 431 36.46 24.93 -6.08
CA LYS A 431 36.64 26.39 -6.17
C LYS A 431 35.37 27.13 -6.61
N ILE A 432 34.59 26.53 -7.52
CA ILE A 432 33.32 27.10 -8.00
C ILE A 432 32.23 26.99 -6.94
N VAL A 433 32.14 25.85 -6.24
CA VAL A 433 31.14 25.63 -5.18
C VAL A 433 31.45 26.45 -3.93
N ASP A 434 32.72 26.63 -3.58
CA ASP A 434 33.14 27.48 -2.46
C ASP A 434 33.00 28.98 -2.75
N GLY A 435 33.04 29.37 -4.04
CA GLY A 435 32.80 30.75 -4.50
C GLY A 435 31.31 31.11 -4.68
N MET A 436 30.39 30.15 -4.52
CA MET A 436 28.96 30.45 -4.49
C MET A 436 28.60 31.07 -3.14
N ASP A 437 28.15 32.32 -3.17
CA ASP A 437 27.67 33.00 -1.97
C ASP A 437 26.38 32.32 -1.50
N PHE A 438 26.45 31.55 -0.39
CA PHE A 438 25.29 31.08 0.36
C PHE A 438 24.62 32.22 1.16
N GLY A 439 25.05 33.46 0.89
CA GLY A 439 24.65 34.72 1.49
C GLY A 439 23.15 34.82 1.73
N GLU A 440 22.84 35.12 3.00
CA GLU A 440 21.52 35.25 3.65
C GLU A 440 20.85 33.99 4.21
N LEU A 441 21.49 32.81 4.27
CA LEU A 441 20.96 31.69 5.09
C LEU A 441 21.54 31.59 6.51
N CYS A 442 22.46 32.50 6.85
CA CYS A 442 23.12 32.55 8.15
C CYS A 442 23.32 34.02 8.59
N ASN A 443 22.23 34.76 8.74
CA ASN A 443 22.28 35.99 9.53
C ASN A 443 22.15 35.64 11.02
N GLU A 444 22.91 36.37 11.83
CA GLU A 444 23.11 36.19 13.26
C GLU A 444 21.76 36.12 14.00
N PHE A 445 21.52 35.02 14.74
CA PHE A 445 20.27 34.58 15.39
C PHE A 445 19.28 33.80 14.46
N GLU A 446 19.34 32.47 14.55
CA GLU A 446 18.53 31.43 13.85
C GLU A 446 18.90 31.11 12.40
N CYS A 447 19.62 29.99 12.22
CA CYS A 447 19.90 29.38 10.92
C CYS A 447 18.60 28.76 10.36
N ILE A 448 18.14 29.17 9.17
CA ILE A 448 16.86 28.69 8.62
C ILE A 448 16.98 27.29 7.95
N SER A 449 18.19 26.78 7.73
CA SER A 449 18.42 25.42 7.23
C SER A 449 19.56 24.72 7.98
N SER A 450 19.54 23.38 8.09
CA SER A 450 20.52 22.65 8.91
C SER A 450 21.86 22.43 8.19
N PRO A 451 22.98 22.23 8.91
CA PRO A 451 24.29 21.91 8.30
C PRO A 451 24.26 20.67 7.38
N SER A 452 23.32 19.75 7.61
CA SER A 452 23.10 18.58 6.74
C SER A 452 22.49 18.96 5.39
N VAL A 453 21.60 19.96 5.35
CA VAL A 453 21.00 20.49 4.11
C VAL A 453 22.06 21.20 3.28
N GLU A 454 22.89 22.03 3.92
CA GLU A 454 23.98 22.73 3.24
C GLU A 454 25.01 21.77 2.64
N SER A 455 25.46 20.77 3.43
CA SER A 455 26.38 19.73 2.94
C SER A 455 25.82 18.99 1.73
N THR A 456 24.51 18.69 1.77
CA THR A 456 23.82 18.04 0.66
C THR A 456 23.73 18.95 -0.57
N ALA A 457 23.40 20.21 -0.38
CA ALA A 457 23.31 21.20 -1.45
C ALA A 457 24.66 21.32 -2.18
N ARG A 458 25.78 21.44 -1.44
CA ARG A 458 27.14 21.44 -1.99
C ARG A 458 27.46 20.16 -2.76
N GLN A 459 27.05 19.00 -2.22
CA GLN A 459 27.28 17.73 -2.89
C GLN A 459 26.50 17.61 -4.20
N LEU A 460 25.24 18.09 -4.24
CA LEU A 460 24.42 18.12 -5.45
C LEU A 460 25.03 19.03 -6.51
N ALA A 461 25.52 20.20 -6.13
CA ALA A 461 26.20 21.13 -7.04
C ALA A 461 27.46 20.48 -7.66
N ARG A 462 28.29 19.81 -6.85
CA ARG A 462 29.46 19.05 -7.33
C ARG A 462 29.06 17.93 -8.28
N ASP A 463 28.06 17.13 -7.91
CA ASP A 463 27.59 16.01 -8.73
C ASP A 463 27.07 16.47 -10.10
N ILE A 464 26.45 17.66 -10.17
CA ILE A 464 25.97 18.30 -11.40
C ILE A 464 27.15 18.80 -12.24
N LEU A 465 28.08 19.56 -11.65
CA LEU A 465 29.24 20.12 -12.35
C LEU A 465 30.12 19.05 -12.99
N GLU A 466 30.35 17.95 -12.27
CA GLU A 466 31.22 16.86 -12.71
C GLU A 466 30.48 15.79 -13.54
N LEU A 467 29.16 15.90 -13.72
CA LEU A 467 28.33 14.86 -14.35
C LEU A 467 28.58 13.45 -13.75
N ARG A 468 28.72 13.35 -12.43
CA ARG A 468 29.15 12.10 -11.75
C ARG A 468 28.21 10.93 -12.06
N GLN A 469 28.84 9.78 -12.37
CA GLN A 469 28.20 8.50 -12.69
C GLN A 469 28.76 7.36 -11.86
N GLY A 470 27.92 6.37 -11.54
CA GLY A 470 28.31 5.15 -10.82
C GLY A 470 28.64 5.36 -9.33
N ASN A 471 29.53 6.31 -9.03
CA ASN A 471 30.05 6.65 -7.70
C ASN A 471 29.34 7.88 -7.09
N ARG A 472 28.10 8.14 -7.48
CA ARG A 472 27.30 9.21 -6.87
C ARG A 472 27.05 8.90 -5.40
N ALA A 473 27.14 9.91 -4.54
CA ALA A 473 26.89 9.77 -3.11
C ALA A 473 25.40 9.47 -2.84
N LEU A 474 24.98 8.21 -2.98
CA LEU A 474 23.58 7.80 -2.81
C LEU A 474 23.01 8.12 -1.42
N GLY A 475 23.86 8.33 -0.42
CA GLY A 475 23.46 8.76 0.92
C GLY A 475 22.78 10.13 0.95
N VAL A 476 22.95 10.93 -0.11
CA VAL A 476 22.27 12.23 -0.33
C VAL A 476 20.78 12.05 -0.64
N PHE A 477 20.38 10.92 -1.23
CA PHE A 477 19.00 10.67 -1.63
C PHE A 477 18.30 9.72 -0.64
N ALA A 478 17.06 10.06 -0.27
CA ALA A 478 16.24 9.18 0.56
C ALA A 478 15.95 7.85 -0.16
N VAL A 479 15.76 6.75 0.58
CA VAL A 479 15.53 5.42 -0.01
C VAL A 479 14.38 5.42 -1.02
N SER A 480 13.29 6.10 -0.69
CA SER A 480 12.08 6.25 -1.50
C SER A 480 11.98 7.62 -2.20
N VAL A 481 13.12 8.26 -2.52
CA VAL A 481 13.13 9.53 -3.27
C VAL A 481 12.28 9.44 -4.54
N LYS A 482 11.46 10.46 -4.79
CA LYS A 482 10.67 10.58 -6.02
C LYS A 482 11.40 11.49 -7.00
N TYR A 483 11.56 11.04 -8.23
CA TYR A 483 12.10 11.83 -9.33
C TYR A 483 11.05 12.06 -10.40
N ARG A 484 11.04 13.26 -10.97
CA ARG A 484 10.20 13.62 -12.10
C ARG A 484 10.93 14.56 -13.06
N ASP A 485 10.92 14.23 -14.33
CA ASP A 485 11.26 15.13 -15.44
C ASP A 485 10.10 15.14 -16.47
N PRO A 486 10.16 15.92 -17.56
CA PRO A 486 9.07 16.00 -18.53
C PRO A 486 8.73 14.69 -19.28
N VAL A 487 9.58 13.66 -19.20
CA VAL A 487 9.47 12.42 -19.99
C VAL A 487 9.57 11.14 -19.15
N ARG A 488 9.95 11.22 -17.88
CA ARG A 488 10.13 10.09 -16.97
C ARG A 488 9.87 10.47 -15.53
N SER A 489 9.24 9.56 -14.81
CA SER A 489 9.14 9.59 -13.35
C SER A 489 9.58 8.25 -12.76
N PHE A 490 10.17 8.28 -11.57
CA PHE A 490 10.52 7.06 -10.85
C PHE A 490 10.63 7.29 -9.35
N THR A 491 10.52 6.20 -8.59
CA THR A 491 10.82 6.18 -7.15
C THR A 491 12.02 5.28 -6.87
N GLY A 492 12.88 5.71 -5.94
CA GLY A 492 13.97 4.92 -5.38
C GLY A 492 15.38 5.46 -5.67
N ARG A 493 16.24 5.53 -4.64
CA ARG A 493 17.60 6.10 -4.77
C ARG A 493 18.54 5.29 -5.67
N GLY A 494 18.33 3.98 -5.81
CA GLY A 494 19.20 3.11 -6.60
C GLY A 494 19.31 3.53 -8.07
N LYS A 495 18.25 4.15 -8.61
CA LYS A 495 18.15 4.59 -9.99
C LYS A 495 19.09 5.75 -10.34
N TYR A 496 19.60 6.47 -9.34
CA TYR A 496 20.59 7.54 -9.52
C TYR A 496 22.01 7.04 -9.83
N LYS A 497 22.29 5.73 -9.69
CA LYS A 497 23.57 5.13 -10.10
C LYS A 497 23.71 4.95 -11.60
N ARG A 498 22.60 4.98 -12.33
CA ARG A 498 22.56 4.65 -13.76
C ARG A 498 23.29 5.71 -14.58
N GLN A 499 23.78 5.28 -15.74
CA GLN A 499 24.44 6.15 -16.71
C GLN A 499 23.54 7.34 -17.07
N LEU A 500 24.13 8.54 -17.14
CA LEU A 500 23.41 9.76 -17.52
C LEU A 500 23.20 9.79 -19.04
N TRP A 501 22.04 10.26 -19.48
CA TRP A 501 21.78 10.47 -20.91
C TRP A 501 22.78 11.43 -21.54
N ALA A 502 23.17 12.49 -20.83
CA ALA A 502 24.08 13.52 -21.34
C ALA A 502 25.42 12.92 -21.83
N THR A 503 25.98 11.96 -21.10
CA THR A 503 27.25 11.33 -21.48
C THR A 503 27.12 10.25 -22.54
N ASP A 504 25.93 9.67 -22.68
CA ASP A 504 25.65 8.72 -23.74
C ASP A 504 25.39 9.43 -25.07
N ALA A 505 24.61 10.50 -25.05
CA ALA A 505 24.12 11.20 -26.23
C ALA A 505 25.05 12.33 -26.74
N LEU A 506 25.89 12.91 -25.87
CA LEU A 506 26.74 14.05 -26.21
C LEU A 506 28.23 13.70 -26.19
N GLU A 507 28.99 14.35 -27.07
CA GLU A 507 30.45 14.34 -27.03
C GLU A 507 30.96 15.45 -26.09
N LYS A 508 31.78 15.05 -25.10
CA LYS A 508 32.40 15.94 -24.10
C LYS A 508 31.42 17.00 -23.54
N PRO A 509 30.31 16.57 -22.91
CA PRO A 509 29.36 17.52 -22.34
C PRO A 509 30.03 18.37 -21.25
N LYS A 510 29.74 19.67 -21.28
CA LYS A 510 30.18 20.65 -20.27
C LYS A 510 28.97 21.18 -19.52
N VAL A 511 29.10 21.27 -18.21
CA VAL A 511 28.07 21.83 -17.32
C VAL A 511 28.57 23.11 -16.69
N THR A 512 27.67 24.08 -16.57
CA THR A 512 27.89 25.31 -15.82
C THR A 512 26.67 25.55 -14.94
N VAL A 513 26.86 25.79 -13.64
CA VAL A 513 25.79 26.26 -12.74
C VAL A 513 25.67 27.78 -12.90
N GLN A 514 24.47 28.29 -13.18
CA GLN A 514 24.20 29.72 -13.27
C GLN A 514 23.81 30.31 -11.91
N GLU A 515 22.93 29.62 -11.20
CA GLU A 515 22.27 30.12 -10.00
C GLU A 515 21.96 28.93 -9.10
N MET A 516 22.12 29.11 -7.81
CA MET A 516 21.77 28.13 -6.80
C MET A 516 21.19 28.88 -5.61
N ALA A 517 19.96 28.58 -5.25
CA ALA A 517 19.24 29.30 -4.20
C ALA A 517 18.30 28.37 -3.44
N MET A 518 18.18 28.59 -2.14
CA MET A 518 17.11 27.99 -1.35
C MET A 518 15.85 28.82 -1.53
N LEU A 519 14.79 28.21 -2.07
CA LEU A 519 13.46 28.82 -2.18
C LEU A 519 12.70 28.78 -0.85
N SER A 520 13.01 27.78 -0.01
CA SER A 520 12.50 27.63 1.34
C SER A 520 13.53 26.87 2.19
N THR A 521 13.25 26.64 3.46
CA THR A 521 14.11 25.89 4.38
C THR A 521 14.33 24.41 3.98
N SER A 522 13.47 23.86 3.13
CA SER A 522 13.60 22.51 2.54
C SER A 522 13.78 22.51 1.03
N ASP A 523 13.53 23.62 0.32
CA ASP A 523 13.45 23.62 -1.13
C ASP A 523 14.70 24.28 -1.73
N LEU A 524 15.58 23.46 -2.30
CA LEU A 524 16.76 23.92 -3.04
C LEU A 524 16.44 23.99 -4.53
N ASN A 525 16.83 25.08 -5.16
CA ASN A 525 16.80 25.24 -6.61
C ASN A 525 18.23 25.42 -7.13
N ILE A 526 18.59 24.62 -8.14
CA ILE A 526 19.84 24.77 -8.89
C ILE A 526 19.48 24.97 -10.37
N LYS A 527 19.81 26.14 -10.92
CA LYS A 527 19.74 26.42 -12.36
C LYS A 527 21.11 26.22 -12.97
N TRP A 528 21.19 25.34 -13.95
CA TRP A 528 22.42 24.99 -14.62
C TRP A 528 22.20 24.77 -16.12
N THR A 529 23.26 24.89 -16.89
CA THR A 529 23.22 24.70 -18.34
C THR A 529 24.14 23.56 -18.73
N LEU A 530 23.60 22.64 -19.52
CA LEU A 530 24.33 21.58 -20.19
C LEU A 530 24.62 22.01 -21.63
N ARG A 531 25.89 21.96 -22.02
CA ARG A 531 26.35 22.20 -23.40
C ARG A 531 27.07 20.97 -23.93
N GLY A 532 26.83 20.58 -25.16
CA GLY A 532 27.56 19.48 -25.79
C GLY A 532 27.18 19.29 -27.25
N LYS A 533 27.99 18.53 -27.98
CA LYS A 533 27.72 18.19 -29.37
C LYS A 533 26.95 16.86 -29.45
N PRO A 534 25.76 16.83 -30.06
CA PRO A 534 25.05 15.59 -30.37
C PRO A 534 25.92 14.65 -31.20
N LYS A 535 25.97 13.36 -30.85
CA LYS A 535 26.73 12.37 -31.63
C LYS A 535 26.15 12.10 -33.03
N SER A 536 24.88 12.41 -33.27
CA SER A 536 24.16 12.00 -34.50
C SER A 536 23.67 13.15 -35.37
N VAL A 537 23.80 14.41 -34.93
CA VAL A 537 23.27 15.58 -35.64
C VAL A 537 24.25 16.74 -35.53
N VAL A 538 24.34 17.54 -36.59
CA VAL A 538 25.21 18.73 -36.65
C VAL A 538 24.55 19.90 -35.92
N GLY A 539 25.28 20.48 -34.95
CA GLY A 539 24.87 21.65 -34.18
C GLY A 539 25.27 21.52 -32.71
N ASP A 540 25.34 22.62 -31.97
CA ASP A 540 25.58 22.58 -30.53
C ASP A 540 24.25 22.49 -29.78
N LEU A 541 24.15 21.57 -28.82
CA LEU A 541 23.02 21.49 -27.90
C LEU A 541 23.31 22.36 -26.67
N ILE A 542 22.36 23.23 -26.34
CA ILE A 542 22.34 24.02 -25.12
C ILE A 542 21.00 23.76 -24.42
N VAL A 543 21.06 23.16 -23.23
CA VAL A 543 19.88 22.89 -22.39
C VAL A 543 20.03 23.64 -21.07
N LYS A 544 19.10 24.55 -20.80
CA LYS A 544 18.94 25.16 -19.49
C LYS A 544 18.08 24.23 -18.64
N VAL A 545 18.61 23.80 -17.50
CA VAL A 545 17.96 22.88 -16.57
C VAL A 545 17.71 23.61 -15.26
N ASN A 546 16.46 23.54 -14.81
CA ASN A 546 16.03 24.00 -13.49
C ASN A 546 15.73 22.76 -12.65
N SER A 547 16.65 22.41 -11.75
CA SER A 547 16.52 21.27 -10.85
C SER A 547 16.05 21.75 -9.48
N LYS A 548 14.84 21.35 -9.10
CA LYS A 548 14.25 21.59 -7.78
C LYS A 548 14.39 20.34 -6.91
N PHE A 549 15.01 20.49 -5.75
CA PHE A 549 15.16 19.43 -4.76
C PHE A 549 14.41 19.81 -3.49
N VAL A 550 13.51 18.93 -3.06
CA VAL A 550 12.90 19.01 -1.72
C VAL A 550 13.72 18.13 -0.79
N LEU A 551 14.28 18.73 0.25
CA LEU A 551 15.15 18.10 1.22
C LEU A 551 14.44 17.94 2.55
N ASN A 552 14.68 16.80 3.20
CA ASN A 552 14.33 16.63 4.59
C ASN A 552 15.26 17.49 5.46
N GLN A 553 14.70 18.44 6.21
CA GLN A 553 15.47 19.41 6.98
C GLN A 553 16.31 18.79 8.12
N ILE A 554 15.94 17.59 8.59
CA ILE A 554 16.63 16.85 9.63
C ILE A 554 17.74 15.99 9.03
N SER A 555 17.42 15.24 7.97
CA SER A 555 18.40 14.31 7.38
C SER A 555 19.36 14.99 6.40
N GLY A 556 18.97 16.15 5.86
CA GLY A 556 19.58 16.76 4.70
C GLY A 556 19.28 16.03 3.39
N GLN A 557 18.61 14.88 3.42
CA GLN A 557 18.44 14.04 2.23
C GLN A 557 17.34 14.55 1.30
N VAL A 558 17.54 14.37 0.01
CA VAL A 558 16.55 14.66 -1.03
C VAL A 558 15.42 13.64 -0.97
N ILE A 559 14.19 14.12 -0.77
CA ILE A 559 12.96 13.31 -0.79
C ILE A 559 12.22 13.42 -2.13
N GLU A 560 12.29 14.58 -2.78
CA GLU A 560 11.71 14.79 -4.10
C GLU A 560 12.69 15.59 -4.96
N HIS A 561 12.79 15.23 -6.23
CA HIS A 561 13.64 15.89 -7.21
C HIS A 561 12.85 16.06 -8.51
N GLU A 562 12.67 17.31 -8.92
CA GLU A 562 11.97 17.67 -10.14
C GLU A 562 12.88 18.47 -11.07
N GLU A 563 12.90 18.13 -12.35
CA GLU A 563 13.66 18.85 -13.36
C GLU A 563 12.75 19.42 -14.45
N ILE A 564 13.02 20.66 -14.83
CA ILE A 564 12.39 21.33 -15.97
C ILE A 564 13.50 21.75 -16.93
N TRP A 565 13.28 21.51 -18.22
CA TRP A 565 14.28 21.76 -19.26
C TRP A 565 13.78 22.80 -20.26
N ASP A 566 14.65 23.73 -20.61
CA ASP A 566 14.46 24.74 -21.64
C ASP A 566 15.56 24.61 -22.70
N LEU A 567 15.13 24.48 -23.96
CA LEU A 567 15.99 24.33 -25.14
C LEU A 567 15.90 25.50 -26.11
N SER A 568 15.32 26.62 -25.69
CA SER A 568 15.14 27.83 -26.51
C SER A 568 16.43 28.33 -27.18
N ASP A 569 17.58 28.10 -26.56
CA ASP A 569 18.90 28.47 -27.08
C ASP A 569 19.46 27.49 -28.15
N SER A 570 18.78 26.38 -28.43
CA SER A 570 19.18 25.37 -29.42
C SER A 570 18.38 25.51 -30.72
N SER A 571 18.98 25.13 -31.87
CA SER A 571 18.26 25.14 -33.16
C SER A 571 17.07 24.16 -33.17
N PRO A 572 16.00 24.41 -33.96
CA PRO A 572 14.82 23.53 -34.00
C PRO A 572 15.13 22.06 -34.33
N ILE A 573 16.12 21.82 -35.19
CA ILE A 573 16.59 20.48 -35.56
C ILE A 573 17.20 19.77 -34.33
N VAL A 574 18.05 20.49 -33.58
CA VAL A 574 18.69 19.98 -32.36
C VAL A 574 17.67 19.79 -31.24
N GLN A 575 16.67 20.65 -31.11
CA GLN A 575 15.56 20.48 -30.16
C GLN A 575 14.77 19.21 -30.44
N SER A 576 14.43 18.95 -31.71
CA SER A 576 13.73 17.73 -32.12
C SER A 576 14.55 16.48 -31.84
N TRP A 577 15.85 16.50 -32.17
CA TRP A 577 16.77 15.42 -31.85
C TRP A 577 16.87 15.17 -30.33
N PHE A 578 16.94 16.23 -29.52
CA PHE A 578 16.97 16.12 -28.07
C PHE A 578 15.75 15.37 -27.54
N TRP A 579 14.54 15.80 -27.91
CA TRP A 579 13.32 15.16 -27.41
C TRP A 579 13.18 13.71 -27.88
N THR A 580 13.54 13.42 -29.14
CA THR A 580 13.53 12.05 -29.67
C THR A 580 14.54 11.16 -28.96
N SER A 581 15.80 11.60 -28.85
CA SER A 581 16.85 10.82 -28.18
C SER A 581 16.55 10.61 -26.70
N ARG A 582 15.98 11.61 -26.03
CA ARG A 582 15.60 11.50 -24.61
C ARG A 582 14.44 10.52 -24.42
N ARG A 583 13.41 10.55 -25.26
CA ARG A 583 12.30 9.58 -25.22
C ARG A 583 12.76 8.15 -25.48
N LEU A 584 13.70 7.95 -26.41
CA LEU A 584 14.30 6.63 -26.63
C LEU A 584 15.06 6.14 -25.39
N PHE A 585 15.86 7.03 -24.78
CA PHE A 585 16.57 6.72 -23.55
C PHE A 585 15.62 6.41 -22.39
N THR A 586 14.50 7.14 -22.24
CA THR A 586 13.52 6.83 -21.20
C THR A 586 12.84 5.50 -21.44
N THR A 587 12.46 5.14 -22.67
CA THR A 587 11.90 3.82 -22.99
C THR A 587 12.87 2.68 -22.59
N VAL A 588 14.16 2.82 -22.92
CA VAL A 588 15.18 1.82 -22.53
C VAL A 588 15.31 1.72 -21.00
N GLN A 589 15.31 2.86 -20.30
CA GLN A 589 15.42 2.88 -18.84
C GLN A 589 14.17 2.34 -18.13
N THR A 590 12.98 2.61 -18.67
CA THR A 590 11.72 2.07 -18.17
C THR A 590 11.66 0.55 -18.41
N GLY A 591 12.15 0.06 -19.55
CA GLY A 591 12.30 -1.38 -19.79
C GLY A 591 13.24 -2.03 -18.76
N LYS A 592 14.37 -1.38 -18.43
CA LYS A 592 15.25 -1.82 -17.33
C LYS A 592 14.57 -1.75 -15.97
N ASP A 593 13.76 -0.72 -15.69
CA ASP A 593 12.98 -0.59 -14.46
C ASP A 593 11.99 -1.75 -14.28
N VAL A 594 11.30 -2.14 -15.35
CA VAL A 594 10.38 -3.29 -15.36
C VAL A 594 11.15 -4.59 -15.17
N SER A 595 12.27 -4.77 -15.87
CA SER A 595 13.11 -5.98 -15.70
C SER A 595 13.71 -6.10 -14.30
N GLU A 596 14.21 -5.01 -13.71
CA GLU A 596 14.71 -5.00 -12.33
C GLU A 596 13.59 -5.25 -11.32
N PHE A 597 12.40 -4.66 -11.51
CA PHE A 597 11.24 -4.95 -10.66
C PHE A 597 10.85 -6.43 -10.75
N VAL A 598 10.82 -7.02 -11.95
CA VAL A 598 10.57 -8.46 -12.14
C VAL A 598 11.68 -9.28 -11.50
N LYS A 599 12.96 -8.93 -11.65
CA LYS A 599 14.08 -9.63 -10.99
C LYS A 599 14.03 -9.52 -9.48
N ASP A 600 13.71 -8.36 -8.92
CA ASP A 600 13.55 -8.18 -7.47
C ASP A 600 12.34 -8.96 -6.96
N LEU A 601 11.25 -9.03 -7.72
CA LEU A 601 10.09 -9.85 -7.41
C LEU A 601 10.46 -11.35 -7.46
N THR A 602 11.10 -11.81 -8.53
CA THR A 602 11.59 -13.20 -8.67
C THR A 602 12.61 -13.55 -7.60
N ASN A 603 13.52 -12.64 -7.24
CA ASN A 603 14.48 -12.86 -6.18
C ASN A 603 13.80 -12.89 -4.82
N ARG A 604 12.78 -12.06 -4.54
CA ARG A 604 11.97 -12.17 -3.33
C ARG A 604 11.24 -13.51 -3.25
N PHE A 605 10.66 -13.97 -4.36
CA PHE A 605 10.03 -15.31 -4.46
C PHE A 605 11.04 -16.46 -4.34
N GLN A 606 12.26 -16.33 -4.85
CA GLN A 606 13.32 -17.32 -4.70
C GLN A 606 13.96 -17.32 -3.31
N THR A 607 13.99 -16.18 -2.62
CA THR A 607 14.48 -16.08 -1.24
C THR A 607 13.45 -16.68 -0.27
N GLU A 608 12.17 -16.69 -0.62
CA GLU A 608 11.11 -17.44 0.08
C GLU A 608 11.19 -18.96 -0.14
N ASN A 609 11.76 -19.42 -1.27
CA ASN A 609 11.87 -20.84 -1.61
C ASN A 609 13.21 -21.51 -1.24
N LYS A 610 14.05 -20.86 -0.43
CA LYS A 610 15.30 -21.46 0.10
C LYS A 610 15.20 -21.99 1.54
N ASN A 611 13.99 -22.35 1.98
CA ASN A 611 13.81 -23.32 3.06
C ASN A 611 13.01 -24.51 2.51
N THR A 612 13.66 -25.34 1.69
CA THR A 612 13.13 -26.66 1.36
C THR A 612 13.42 -27.58 2.54
N GLU A 613 12.51 -27.64 3.52
CA GLU A 613 12.34 -28.87 4.28
C GLU A 613 11.78 -29.91 3.32
N ILE A 614 12.63 -30.87 3.00
CA ILE A 614 12.28 -32.14 2.37
C ILE A 614 11.13 -32.76 3.18
N SER A 615 9.92 -32.78 2.62
CA SER A 615 8.80 -33.57 3.16
C SER A 615 8.75 -34.92 2.45
N PRO A 616 8.66 -36.05 3.18
CA PRO A 616 8.59 -37.38 2.58
C PRO A 616 7.16 -37.71 2.12
N ASP A 617 7.05 -38.43 1.00
CA ASP A 617 5.80 -39.00 0.50
C ASP A 617 5.34 -40.18 1.39
N PRO A 618 4.04 -40.30 1.74
CA PRO A 618 3.50 -41.40 2.55
C PRO A 618 3.47 -42.80 1.90
N SER A 619 4.13 -43.06 0.75
CA SER A 619 4.03 -44.36 0.04
C SER A 619 5.27 -45.27 -0.01
N GLY A 620 6.44 -44.85 0.52
CA GLY A 620 7.52 -45.79 0.87
C GLY A 620 8.26 -46.52 -0.27
N ASP A 621 8.58 -45.85 -1.39
CA ASP A 621 9.53 -46.38 -2.40
C ASP A 621 10.68 -45.37 -2.69
N PRO A 622 11.94 -45.69 -2.35
CA PRO A 622 13.09 -44.79 -2.47
C PRO A 622 13.74 -44.73 -3.88
N THR A 623 13.09 -45.21 -4.95
CA THR A 623 13.71 -45.24 -6.30
C THR A 623 13.00 -44.44 -7.40
N LYS A 624 12.00 -43.61 -7.08
CA LYS A 624 11.34 -42.72 -8.07
C LYS A 624 11.50 -41.23 -7.73
N PHE A 625 12.17 -40.50 -8.61
CA PHE A 625 12.13 -39.03 -8.64
C PHE A 625 11.21 -38.60 -9.79
N PHE A 626 10.19 -37.78 -9.48
CA PHE A 626 9.47 -37.01 -10.50
C PHE A 626 10.03 -35.58 -10.52
N GLN A 627 10.50 -35.14 -11.68
CA GLN A 627 10.61 -33.71 -11.98
C GLN A 627 9.18 -33.19 -12.21
N GLY A 628 8.76 -32.20 -11.43
CA GLY A 628 7.50 -31.48 -11.69
C GLY A 628 7.58 -30.76 -13.03
N ASP A 629 6.59 -31.00 -13.89
CA ASP A 629 6.47 -30.46 -15.24
C ASP A 629 6.53 -28.92 -15.29
N ASP A 630 7.20 -28.40 -16.33
CA ASP A 630 7.38 -26.99 -16.70
C ASP A 630 6.06 -26.29 -17.17
N GLY A 631 4.98 -26.40 -16.39
CA GLY A 631 3.70 -25.75 -16.69
C GLY A 631 3.77 -24.21 -16.60
N PHE A 632 4.52 -23.70 -15.61
CA PHE A 632 4.58 -22.26 -15.32
C PHE A 632 5.30 -21.43 -16.39
N GLN A 633 6.28 -22.00 -17.09
CA GLN A 633 6.97 -21.29 -18.17
C GLN A 633 6.06 -21.13 -19.40
N ARG A 634 5.25 -22.14 -19.73
CA ARG A 634 4.30 -22.07 -20.85
C ARG A 634 3.23 -21.00 -20.63
N ASP A 635 2.71 -20.89 -19.42
CA ASP A 635 1.73 -19.86 -19.06
C ASP A 635 2.34 -18.46 -19.08
N LEU A 636 3.61 -18.32 -18.67
CA LEU A 636 4.32 -17.05 -18.73
C LEU A 636 4.55 -16.58 -20.18
N TYR A 637 4.90 -17.50 -21.09
CA TYR A 637 5.05 -17.18 -22.52
C TYR A 637 3.71 -16.84 -23.17
N GLN A 638 2.60 -17.50 -22.80
CA GLN A 638 1.28 -17.17 -23.31
C GLN A 638 0.79 -15.80 -22.82
N VAL A 639 1.02 -15.46 -21.54
CA VAL A 639 0.68 -14.15 -20.99
C VAL A 639 1.55 -13.05 -21.62
N ALA A 640 2.85 -13.29 -21.80
CA ALA A 640 3.74 -12.34 -22.47
C ALA A 640 3.35 -12.12 -23.95
N LEU A 641 2.96 -13.18 -24.65
CA LEU A 641 2.46 -13.10 -26.04
C LEU A 641 1.16 -12.29 -26.11
N PHE A 642 0.22 -12.51 -25.18
CA PHE A 642 -1.04 -11.77 -25.12
C PHE A 642 -0.81 -10.28 -24.88
N LEU A 643 0.09 -9.92 -23.96
CA LEU A 643 0.44 -8.52 -23.68
C LEU A 643 1.14 -7.85 -24.86
N ALA A 644 2.00 -8.58 -25.59
CA ALA A 644 2.63 -8.07 -26.81
C ALA A 644 1.60 -7.82 -27.92
N VAL A 645 0.64 -8.73 -28.12
CA VAL A 645 -0.44 -8.56 -29.10
C VAL A 645 -1.33 -7.38 -28.73
N ALA A 646 -1.71 -7.23 -27.46
CA ALA A 646 -2.49 -6.09 -26.98
C ALA A 646 -1.75 -4.76 -27.20
N TYR A 647 -0.44 -4.73 -26.95
CA TYR A 647 0.40 -3.56 -27.22
C TYR A 647 0.40 -3.21 -28.72
N PHE A 648 0.60 -4.19 -29.62
CA PHE A 648 0.56 -3.94 -31.06
C PHE A 648 -0.81 -3.49 -31.56
N VAL A 649 -1.91 -3.99 -30.99
CA VAL A 649 -3.27 -3.54 -31.32
C VAL A 649 -3.47 -2.07 -30.90
N VAL A 650 -3.00 -1.68 -29.72
CA VAL A 650 -3.08 -0.29 -29.25
C VAL A 650 -2.21 0.64 -30.09
N GLU A 651 -1.01 0.21 -30.46
CA GLU A 651 -0.10 0.98 -31.31
C GLU A 651 -0.66 1.12 -32.75
N PHE A 652 -1.27 0.06 -33.28
CA PHE A 652 -1.95 0.08 -34.58
C PHE A 652 -3.16 1.00 -34.57
N LEU A 653 -4.02 0.92 -33.53
CA LEU A 653 -5.17 1.81 -33.38
C LEU A 653 -4.75 3.28 -33.28
N ARG A 654 -3.62 3.58 -32.61
CA ARG A 654 -3.04 4.95 -32.55
C ARG A 654 -2.45 5.45 -33.87
N ALA A 655 -2.11 4.56 -34.79
CA ALA A 655 -1.58 4.94 -36.10
C ALA A 655 -2.71 5.11 -37.15
N THR A 656 -3.88 4.50 -36.91
CA THR A 656 -5.02 4.52 -37.85
C THR A 656 -6.17 5.45 -37.44
N LEU A 657 -6.27 5.84 -36.17
CA LEU A 657 -7.18 6.88 -35.65
C LEU A 657 -6.38 8.12 -35.30
#